data_AF-A0A4U0W1W4-F1
#
_entry.id   AF-A0A4U0W1W4-F1
#
_cell.length_a   1.000
_cell.length_b   1.000
_cell.length_c   1.000
_cell.angle_alpha   90.00
_cell.angle_beta   90.00
_cell.angle_gamma   90.00
#
_symmetry.space_group_name_H-M   'P 1'
#
loop_
_entity.id
_entity.type
_entity.pdbx_description
1 polymer ?
#
loop_
_entity_poly.entity_id
_entity_poly.type
_entity_poly.pdbx_seq_one_letter_code
_entity_poly.pdbx_strand_id
1 'polypeptide(L)'
;MSAFAVTLDRLLSHLDHLESETASPRASRSAPSAHVERATIRLRRAYAALQDAGPRAPVELFIRLKGRAQEVEQALVDSAPPNNHPQLAPLATQVVQQIEQHIAVPITVPDSDSDSGGGHSRTPSTSDLPRRVPSSSSKSTTVAPDQPLPVKDTVQRRAQALSDCYTLARLAKSGVVPSGKPLSALLRLGRGSGSGGGGGGGDGTAASASRERAALEAQIKAQLRRAYFDSFRPLLRPGHNGGQRAAAWTRLAQDLVEAVVPLVPPRMSADPALYPSSAAAAAAGGHRTSSMRAAVERDLLLTASTTPQAAEEKEEEECLPRLERLVRVLQRLCAPARDPDVRAILDKLGAATGPGTTAKPSDRSARAAGPHHQAEQSAAAAVTSSSDLPSTTSQSQSQPDLVVDLVREILDLAKAMRADLDRFHTELKNQAVSSNNTTTTTLSEQELERVVEREAAMRERAVVIECREEFALALVETLFASQPVAVPSLEETPPLPPVERNNLLPPPLVVLAPLLFELQNQLQALVILACLATIVSSTVAVASPPPPVAAAADASALLEGLWTILDMNITRTRPAAKEERVVPGSDKTSAAADDDEEEAEEDGTRLAHLADEILAHLVATSQDRPPTERAADPDPQLAKRVRASVDRILRYEDPVWKLFSKRLEGAVKTALVDLTRSVAVTSTEDQVQPQVPAHLRTGRSTGHRRFPLPPPPPRTGAKRRAAADLVAALQPIKVKGFDKPAFLADKVSELVSDRLVGEVWVHVEEVWGTILGWAE
;
A
#
# COMPACT_ATOMS: atom_id res chain seq x y z
N MET A 1 27.24 35.41 -9.90
CA MET A 1 26.67 34.61 -11.02
C MET A 1 27.50 34.90 -12.26
N SER A 2 27.66 33.95 -13.19
CA SER A 2 28.46 34.18 -14.41
C SER A 2 27.79 35.21 -15.32
N ALA A 3 28.58 35.91 -16.14
CA ALA A 3 28.05 36.90 -17.09
C ALA A 3 27.03 36.30 -18.07
N PHE A 4 27.19 35.01 -18.38
CA PHE A 4 26.25 34.18 -19.14
C PHE A 4 24.85 34.08 -18.52
N ALA A 5 24.72 33.96 -17.18
CA ALA A 5 23.40 33.86 -16.55
C ALA A 5 22.59 35.15 -16.78
N VAL A 6 23.25 36.31 -16.69
CA VAL A 6 22.63 37.64 -16.87
C VAL A 6 22.17 37.87 -18.31
N THR A 7 22.93 37.40 -19.31
CA THR A 7 22.51 37.50 -20.73
C THR A 7 21.37 36.55 -21.06
N LEU A 8 21.36 35.34 -20.47
CA LEU A 8 20.26 34.39 -20.61
C LEU A 8 18.97 34.86 -19.91
N ASP A 9 19.06 35.40 -18.70
CA ASP A 9 17.93 36.02 -18.00
C ASP A 9 17.33 37.19 -18.80
N ARG A 10 18.20 38.00 -19.44
CA ARG A 10 17.79 39.08 -20.34
C ARG A 10 17.10 38.56 -21.61
N LEU A 11 17.63 37.50 -22.23
CA LEU A 11 17.01 36.86 -23.39
C LEU A 11 15.60 36.34 -23.02
N LEU A 12 15.48 35.61 -21.91
CA LEU A 12 14.20 35.10 -21.42
C LEU A 12 13.21 36.25 -21.15
N SER A 13 13.65 37.32 -20.50
CA SER A 13 12.81 38.50 -20.23
C SER A 13 12.27 39.15 -21.52
N HIS A 14 13.07 39.23 -22.59
CA HIS A 14 12.61 39.74 -23.88
C HIS A 14 11.63 38.77 -24.58
N LEU A 15 11.77 37.45 -24.38
CA LEU A 15 10.83 36.45 -24.88
C LEU A 15 9.49 36.47 -24.10
N ASP A 16 9.51 36.71 -22.79
CA ASP A 16 8.30 36.96 -21.98
C ASP A 16 7.53 38.21 -22.44
N HIS A 17 8.23 39.27 -22.85
CA HIS A 17 7.60 40.45 -23.44
C HIS A 17 6.93 40.14 -24.80
N LEU A 18 7.55 39.31 -25.66
CA LEU A 18 6.90 38.82 -26.88
C LEU A 18 5.65 37.98 -26.60
N GLU A 19 5.71 37.07 -25.64
CA GLU A 19 4.55 36.27 -25.21
C GLU A 19 3.42 37.18 -24.71
N SER A 20 3.75 38.29 -24.04
CA SER A 20 2.80 39.28 -23.54
C SER A 20 2.17 40.14 -24.65
N GLU A 21 2.94 40.58 -25.65
CA GLU A 21 2.43 41.35 -26.80
C GLU A 21 1.55 40.50 -27.72
N THR A 22 1.92 39.23 -27.93
CA THR A 22 1.17 38.28 -28.76
C THR A 22 -0.06 37.69 -28.06
N ALA A 23 -0.19 37.82 -26.73
CA ALA A 23 -1.37 37.41 -25.98
C ALA A 23 -2.62 38.30 -26.22
N SER A 24 -2.50 39.39 -27.00
CA SER A 24 -3.64 40.23 -27.38
C SER A 24 -4.68 39.45 -28.21
N PRO A 25 -5.93 39.29 -27.73
CA PRO A 25 -6.89 38.29 -28.23
C PRO A 25 -7.48 38.58 -29.63
N ARG A 26 -6.92 39.53 -30.39
CA ARG A 26 -7.31 39.87 -31.77
C ARG A 26 -6.29 39.46 -32.84
N ALA A 27 -5.07 39.05 -32.45
CA ALA A 27 -4.09 38.55 -33.41
C ALA A 27 -4.28 37.04 -33.61
N SER A 28 -4.55 36.61 -34.85
CA SER A 28 -4.53 35.18 -35.19
C SER A 28 -3.11 34.64 -35.02
N ARG A 29 -2.93 33.68 -34.11
CA ARG A 29 -1.62 33.04 -33.85
C ARG A 29 -1.07 32.41 -35.13
N SER A 30 -0.08 33.03 -35.73
CA SER A 30 0.63 32.48 -36.88
C SER A 30 1.54 31.33 -36.43
N ALA A 31 1.66 30.29 -37.26
CA ALA A 31 2.51 29.12 -36.99
C ALA A 31 3.94 29.43 -36.48
N PRO A 32 4.69 30.44 -37.00
CA PRO A 32 6.01 30.78 -36.46
C PRO A 32 6.02 31.17 -34.98
N SER A 33 4.96 31.83 -34.46
CA SER A 33 4.87 32.21 -33.05
C SER A 33 4.86 30.99 -32.12
N ALA A 34 4.17 29.91 -32.51
CA ALA A 34 4.08 28.69 -31.73
C ALA A 34 5.41 27.89 -31.71
N HIS A 35 6.30 28.11 -32.68
CA HIS A 35 7.64 27.50 -32.68
C HIS A 35 8.55 28.17 -31.63
N VAL A 36 8.56 29.51 -31.60
CA VAL A 36 9.32 30.31 -30.62
C VAL A 36 8.85 30.03 -29.18
N GLU A 37 7.53 30.00 -28.93
CA GLU A 37 6.93 29.67 -27.62
C GLU A 37 7.43 28.29 -27.13
N ARG A 38 7.38 27.26 -27.99
CA ARG A 38 7.84 25.90 -27.65
C ARG A 38 9.34 25.83 -27.40
N ALA A 39 10.16 26.55 -28.17
CA ALA A 39 11.61 26.62 -27.97
C ALA A 39 11.93 27.32 -26.63
N THR A 40 11.25 28.43 -26.33
CA THR A 40 11.40 29.19 -25.08
C THR A 40 11.08 28.35 -23.84
N ILE A 41 9.98 27.59 -23.85
CA ILE A 41 9.62 26.67 -22.75
C ILE A 41 10.71 25.61 -22.52
N ARG A 42 11.32 25.07 -23.59
CA ARG A 42 12.42 24.11 -23.47
C ARG A 42 13.70 24.75 -22.94
N LEU A 43 14.01 25.98 -23.36
CA LEU A 43 15.14 26.76 -22.85
C LEU A 43 14.98 27.04 -21.35
N ARG A 44 13.80 27.52 -20.91
CA ARG A 44 13.48 27.73 -19.48
C ARG A 44 13.70 26.45 -18.64
N ARG A 45 13.23 25.29 -19.12
CA ARG A 45 13.43 23.99 -18.44
C ARG A 45 14.90 23.56 -18.36
N ALA A 46 15.66 23.75 -19.44
CA ALA A 46 17.09 23.43 -19.45
C ALA A 46 17.88 24.36 -18.50
N TYR A 47 17.50 25.63 -18.42
CA TYR A 47 18.14 26.61 -17.55
C TYR A 47 17.81 26.39 -16.07
N ALA A 48 16.55 26.10 -15.74
CA ALA A 48 16.15 25.71 -14.37
C ALA A 48 16.94 24.48 -13.89
N ALA A 49 17.09 23.46 -14.73
CA ALA A 49 17.92 22.29 -14.41
C ALA A 49 19.41 22.64 -14.18
N LEU A 50 19.93 23.66 -14.87
CA LEU A 50 21.29 24.17 -14.62
C LEU A 50 21.37 24.92 -13.28
N GLN A 51 20.38 25.75 -12.95
CA GLN A 51 20.29 26.46 -11.67
C GLN A 51 20.18 25.49 -10.48
N ASP A 52 19.34 24.45 -10.59
CA ASP A 52 19.16 23.41 -9.57
C ASP A 52 20.45 22.62 -9.31
N ALA A 53 21.28 22.39 -10.33
CA ALA A 53 22.58 21.73 -10.21
C ALA A 53 23.68 22.63 -9.62
N GLY A 54 23.45 23.95 -9.58
CA GLY A 54 24.32 24.93 -8.93
C GLY A 54 25.75 25.02 -9.52
N PRO A 55 26.76 25.41 -8.73
CA PRO A 55 28.12 25.65 -9.23
C PRO A 55 28.89 24.39 -9.62
N ARG A 56 28.29 23.20 -9.46
CA ARG A 56 28.86 21.89 -9.87
C ARG A 56 28.01 21.23 -10.97
N ALA A 57 27.29 22.03 -11.75
CA ALA A 57 26.49 21.52 -12.85
C ALA A 57 27.36 20.72 -13.85
N PRO A 58 27.00 19.46 -14.18
CA PRO A 58 27.76 18.63 -15.10
C PRO A 58 27.67 19.16 -16.55
N VAL A 59 28.70 18.89 -17.35
CA VAL A 59 28.91 19.50 -18.68
C VAL A 59 27.75 19.19 -19.64
N GLU A 60 27.10 18.05 -19.47
CA GLU A 60 25.92 17.62 -20.22
C GLU A 60 24.75 18.61 -20.09
N LEU A 61 24.61 19.29 -18.95
CA LEU A 61 23.58 20.33 -18.79
C LEU A 61 23.92 21.59 -19.60
N PHE A 62 25.20 21.97 -19.68
CA PHE A 62 25.64 23.07 -20.54
C PHE A 62 25.46 22.73 -22.02
N ILE A 63 25.80 21.50 -22.44
CA ILE A 63 25.56 21.02 -23.82
C ILE A 63 24.06 21.03 -24.14
N ARG A 64 23.22 20.54 -23.21
CA ARG A 64 21.76 20.55 -23.38
C ARG A 64 21.20 21.97 -23.44
N LEU A 65 21.71 22.88 -22.62
CA LEU A 65 21.32 24.29 -22.61
C LEU A 65 21.71 25.00 -23.90
N LYS A 66 22.93 24.74 -24.41
CA LYS A 66 23.39 25.21 -25.73
C LYS A 66 22.42 24.79 -26.83
N GLY A 67 22.06 23.51 -26.89
CA GLY A 67 21.13 22.99 -27.90
C GLY A 67 19.74 23.65 -27.83
N ARG A 68 19.25 24.02 -26.64
CA ARG A 68 17.98 24.77 -26.52
C ARG A 68 18.10 26.26 -26.83
N ALA A 69 19.26 26.87 -26.57
CA ALA A 69 19.54 28.23 -27.01
C ALA A 69 19.62 28.31 -28.55
N GLN A 70 20.23 27.32 -29.20
CA GLN A 70 20.26 27.17 -30.67
C GLN A 70 18.87 26.89 -31.26
N GLU A 71 18.02 26.08 -30.61
CA GLU A 71 16.61 25.92 -31.02
C GLU A 71 15.84 27.26 -30.98
N VAL A 72 16.09 28.11 -29.97
CA VAL A 72 15.48 29.45 -29.88
C VAL A 72 16.05 30.40 -30.92
N GLU A 73 17.36 30.40 -31.15
CA GLU A 73 18.04 31.18 -32.19
C GLU A 73 17.46 30.86 -33.58
N GLN A 74 17.39 29.58 -33.95
CA GLN A 74 16.80 29.15 -35.22
C GLN A 74 15.32 29.52 -35.31
N ALA A 75 14.54 29.32 -34.24
CA ALA A 75 13.13 29.72 -34.23
C ALA A 75 12.93 31.23 -34.40
N LEU A 76 13.84 32.07 -33.89
CA LEU A 76 13.84 33.53 -34.09
C LEU A 76 14.23 33.93 -35.51
N VAL A 77 15.14 33.21 -36.16
CA VAL A 77 15.50 33.39 -37.58
C VAL A 77 14.33 32.99 -38.49
N ASP A 78 13.70 31.84 -38.23
CA ASP A 78 12.60 31.30 -39.03
C ASP A 78 11.29 32.10 -38.90
N SER A 79 11.09 32.82 -37.79
CA SER A 79 9.84 33.52 -37.48
C SER A 79 9.79 34.99 -37.90
N ALA A 80 10.91 35.58 -38.30
CA ALA A 80 11.04 37.03 -38.46
C ALA A 80 10.91 37.52 -39.92
N PRO A 81 9.85 38.29 -40.27
CA PRO A 81 10.05 39.45 -41.14
C PRO A 81 10.89 40.51 -40.38
N PRO A 82 11.79 41.25 -41.05
CA PRO A 82 13.00 41.82 -40.42
C PRO A 82 12.83 42.95 -39.39
N ASN A 83 11.61 43.42 -39.07
CA ASN A 83 11.43 44.74 -38.44
C ASN A 83 11.06 44.77 -36.95
N ASN A 84 10.45 43.73 -36.38
CA ASN A 84 9.79 43.93 -35.07
C ASN A 84 10.74 43.90 -33.87
N HIS A 85 11.70 42.95 -33.81
CA HIS A 85 12.64 42.84 -32.67
C HIS A 85 14.06 42.44 -33.12
N PRO A 86 14.80 43.34 -33.82
CA PRO A 86 16.12 43.03 -34.38
C PRO A 86 17.21 42.70 -33.34
N GLN A 87 16.92 42.86 -32.05
CA GLN A 87 17.85 42.58 -30.95
C GLN A 87 17.78 41.13 -30.43
N LEU A 88 16.71 40.39 -30.72
CA LEU A 88 16.50 39.06 -30.12
C LEU A 88 17.40 37.97 -30.72
N ALA A 89 17.51 37.91 -32.06
CA ALA A 89 18.42 36.97 -32.73
C ALA A 89 19.89 37.14 -32.27
N PRO A 90 20.51 38.34 -32.31
CA PRO A 90 21.90 38.49 -31.85
C PRO A 90 22.08 38.24 -30.35
N LEU A 91 21.07 38.48 -29.51
CA LEU A 91 21.11 38.06 -28.09
C LEU A 91 21.11 36.54 -27.94
N ALA A 92 20.32 35.81 -28.73
CA ALA A 92 20.34 34.34 -28.75
C ALA A 92 21.70 33.81 -29.21
N THR A 93 22.27 34.34 -30.30
CA THR A 93 23.63 34.02 -30.77
C THR A 93 24.68 34.30 -29.68
N GLN A 94 24.60 35.44 -28.98
CA GLN A 94 25.52 35.80 -27.91
C GLN A 94 25.45 34.80 -26.73
N VAL A 95 24.24 34.39 -26.35
CA VAL A 95 24.00 33.36 -25.32
C VAL A 95 24.62 32.03 -25.73
N VAL A 96 24.45 31.60 -26.99
CA VAL A 96 25.07 30.36 -27.51
C VAL A 96 26.60 30.43 -27.45
N GLN A 97 27.21 31.53 -27.93
CA GLN A 97 28.67 31.73 -27.90
C GLN A 97 29.23 31.74 -26.47
N GLN A 98 28.51 32.31 -25.50
CA GLN A 98 28.93 32.31 -24.09
C GLN A 98 28.85 30.91 -23.46
N ILE A 99 27.88 30.07 -23.84
CA ILE A 99 27.85 28.67 -23.42
C ILE A 99 29.03 27.90 -24.03
N GLU A 100 29.33 28.13 -25.31
CA GLU A 100 30.50 27.53 -25.96
C GLU A 100 31.81 27.90 -25.25
N GLN A 101 32.01 29.18 -24.90
CA GLN A 101 33.17 29.61 -24.12
C GLN A 101 33.24 28.90 -22.76
N HIS A 102 32.12 28.76 -22.05
CA HIS A 102 32.08 28.04 -20.77
C HIS A 102 32.33 26.53 -20.89
N ILE A 103 31.98 25.89 -22.01
CA ILE A 103 32.31 24.49 -22.30
C ILE A 103 33.78 24.34 -22.74
N ALA A 104 34.32 25.34 -23.45
CA ALA A 104 35.64 25.28 -24.08
C ALA A 104 36.81 25.64 -23.15
N VAL A 105 36.58 26.22 -21.96
CA VAL A 105 37.64 26.39 -20.95
C VAL A 105 38.02 25.01 -20.41
N PRO A 106 39.22 24.47 -20.70
CA PRO A 106 39.65 23.22 -20.11
C PRO A 106 39.79 23.42 -18.60
N ILE A 107 39.27 22.48 -17.81
CA ILE A 107 39.46 22.47 -16.37
C ILE A 107 40.90 22.03 -16.09
N THR A 108 41.85 22.95 -16.25
CA THR A 108 43.23 22.77 -15.79
C THR A 108 43.21 22.82 -14.26
N VAL A 109 43.09 21.65 -13.64
CA VAL A 109 43.27 21.48 -12.20
C VAL A 109 44.69 21.91 -11.85
N PRO A 110 44.89 22.89 -10.96
CA PRO A 110 46.23 23.26 -10.53
C PRO A 110 46.71 22.23 -9.49
N ASP A 111 47.55 21.29 -9.92
CA ASP A 111 48.34 20.48 -8.99
C ASP A 111 49.27 21.41 -8.20
N SER A 112 49.05 21.47 -6.89
CA SER A 112 49.83 22.29 -5.95
C SER A 112 50.58 21.39 -4.98
N ASP A 113 51.78 20.95 -5.40
CA ASP A 113 52.79 20.44 -4.49
C ASP A 113 53.34 21.58 -3.62
N SER A 114 53.34 21.41 -2.28
CA SER A 114 54.44 21.86 -1.40
C SER A 114 54.24 21.45 0.08
N ASP A 115 54.89 20.35 0.44
CA ASP A 115 55.95 20.27 1.45
C ASP A 115 55.74 20.40 2.99
N SER A 116 56.70 19.78 3.69
CA SER A 116 57.09 19.87 5.12
C SER A 116 56.27 19.09 6.19
N GLY A 117 56.90 18.26 7.05
CA GLY A 117 58.30 17.79 7.03
C GLY A 117 58.75 16.99 8.27
N GLY A 118 59.98 16.44 8.19
CA GLY A 118 60.77 15.90 9.32
C GLY A 118 60.38 14.51 9.86
N GLY A 119 61.29 13.59 10.20
CA GLY A 119 62.76 13.63 10.17
C GLY A 119 63.39 12.65 11.19
N HIS A 120 64.60 12.14 10.87
CA HIS A 120 65.45 11.25 11.70
C HIS A 120 65.03 9.74 11.71
N SER A 121 65.78 8.80 11.10
CA SER A 121 67.15 8.30 11.39
C SER A 121 67.32 7.75 12.81
N ARG A 122 67.99 6.62 13.11
CA ARG A 122 68.71 5.54 12.40
C ARG A 122 69.20 4.58 13.54
N THR A 123 69.01 3.26 13.43
CA THR A 123 69.90 2.09 13.80
C THR A 123 71.00 2.19 14.91
N PRO A 124 71.59 1.08 15.46
CA PRO A 124 71.34 -0.38 15.32
C PRO A 124 71.41 -1.22 16.65
N SER A 125 71.28 -2.57 16.55
CA SER A 125 71.92 -3.63 17.39
C SER A 125 71.60 -3.71 18.91
N THR A 126 71.71 -4.83 19.65
CA THR A 126 71.84 -6.31 19.43
C THR A 126 71.52 -7.02 20.78
N SER A 127 71.32 -8.35 20.77
CA SER A 127 71.07 -9.26 21.92
C SER A 127 69.73 -9.05 22.69
N ASP A 128 69.08 -10.05 23.29
CA ASP A 128 69.44 -11.48 23.49
C ASP A 128 68.20 -12.42 23.45
N LEU A 129 68.43 -13.73 23.31
CA LEU A 129 67.42 -14.81 23.25
C LEU A 129 67.22 -15.49 24.65
N PRO A 130 66.40 -16.56 24.85
CA PRO A 130 65.29 -17.16 24.06
C PRO A 130 63.99 -17.50 24.85
N ARG A 131 62.87 -17.82 24.15
CA ARG A 131 62.14 -19.13 24.28
C ARG A 131 60.87 -19.29 23.41
N ARG A 132 60.72 -20.50 22.83
CA ARG A 132 59.52 -21.21 22.30
C ARG A 132 58.89 -20.83 20.93
N VAL A 133 59.40 -21.54 19.91
CA VAL A 133 58.74 -22.28 18.79
C VAL A 133 57.23 -22.63 18.87
N PRO A 134 56.53 -23.02 17.75
CA PRO A 134 56.92 -22.96 16.31
C PRO A 134 55.81 -22.54 15.27
N SER A 135 56.28 -22.14 14.06
CA SER A 135 55.74 -22.27 12.67
C SER A 135 54.26 -22.62 12.38
N SER A 136 53.59 -22.05 11.36
CA SER A 136 54.00 -22.18 9.95
C SER A 136 53.57 -21.08 8.96
N SER A 137 54.22 -21.08 7.79
CA SER A 137 53.84 -20.38 6.55
C SER A 137 53.68 -21.43 5.42
N SER A 138 53.16 -21.19 4.22
CA SER A 138 52.77 -19.97 3.47
C SER A 138 51.54 -20.31 2.57
N LYS A 139 51.10 -19.65 1.49
CA LYS A 139 51.66 -18.63 0.58
C LYS A 139 50.55 -17.92 -0.25
N SER A 140 50.95 -16.84 -0.94
CA SER A 140 50.32 -16.12 -2.07
C SER A 140 49.15 -16.75 -2.87
N THR A 141 48.19 -15.92 -3.28
CA THR A 141 47.78 -15.72 -4.71
C THR A 141 47.17 -14.33 -4.93
N THR A 142 47.39 -13.78 -6.13
CA THR A 142 47.15 -12.41 -6.63
C THR A 142 45.70 -12.15 -7.06
N VAL A 143 45.15 -10.95 -6.81
CA VAL A 143 43.96 -10.40 -7.51
C VAL A 143 44.13 -8.88 -7.76
N ALA A 144 43.57 -8.39 -8.87
CA ALA A 144 43.70 -7.04 -9.42
C ALA A 144 42.83 -5.96 -8.73
N PRO A 145 43.03 -4.65 -8.99
CA PRO A 145 42.34 -3.57 -8.29
C PRO A 145 40.97 -3.24 -8.89
N ASP A 146 39.99 -2.97 -8.02
CA ASP A 146 38.62 -2.58 -8.40
C ASP A 146 38.33 -1.11 -8.04
N GLN A 147 37.37 -0.48 -8.75
CA GLN A 147 37.18 0.98 -8.73
C GLN A 147 36.47 1.52 -7.47
N PRO A 148 36.80 2.75 -6.99
CA PRO A 148 36.11 3.37 -5.86
C PRO A 148 34.77 4.00 -6.28
N LEU A 149 33.66 3.45 -5.77
CA LEU A 149 32.31 4.02 -5.97
C LEU A 149 32.05 5.27 -5.08
N PRO A 150 31.17 6.20 -5.50
CA PRO A 150 31.00 7.51 -4.85
C PRO A 150 30.10 7.45 -3.61
N VAL A 151 30.68 7.06 -2.46
CA VAL A 151 29.97 6.98 -1.16
C VAL A 151 29.49 8.35 -0.63
N LYS A 152 30.01 9.47 -1.14
CA LYS A 152 29.75 10.81 -0.59
C LYS A 152 28.30 11.29 -0.77
N ASP A 153 27.69 11.05 -1.93
CA ASP A 153 26.34 11.57 -2.23
C ASP A 153 25.23 10.87 -1.45
N THR A 154 25.35 9.56 -1.24
CA THR A 154 24.40 8.78 -0.42
C THR A 154 24.52 9.13 1.06
N VAL A 155 25.74 9.36 1.54
CA VAL A 155 25.98 9.85 2.91
C VAL A 155 25.43 11.27 3.10
N GLN A 156 25.65 12.19 2.14
CA GLN A 156 25.17 13.56 2.25
C GLN A 156 23.64 13.66 2.18
N ARG A 157 22.98 12.89 1.30
CA ARG A 157 21.50 12.80 1.27
C ARG A 157 20.93 12.18 2.54
N ARG A 158 21.56 11.14 3.10
CA ARG A 158 21.18 10.60 4.42
C ARG A 158 21.38 11.60 5.54
N ALA A 159 22.49 12.34 5.57
CA ALA A 159 22.75 13.36 6.58
C ALA A 159 21.70 14.49 6.55
N GLN A 160 21.29 14.94 5.36
CA GLN A 160 20.24 15.94 5.21
C GLN A 160 18.86 15.40 5.64
N ALA A 161 18.47 14.20 5.19
CA ALA A 161 17.23 13.57 5.63
C ALA A 161 17.18 13.32 7.15
N LEU A 162 18.31 12.95 7.76
CA LEU A 162 18.44 12.81 9.22
C LEU A 162 18.38 14.16 9.95
N SER A 163 18.92 15.24 9.36
CA SER A 163 18.80 16.61 9.88
C SER A 163 17.35 17.10 9.85
N ASP A 164 16.64 16.85 8.77
CA ASP A 164 15.22 17.23 8.63
C ASP A 164 14.35 16.42 9.60
N CYS A 165 14.55 15.10 9.68
CA CYS A 165 13.91 14.24 10.68
C CYS A 165 14.25 14.65 12.12
N TYR A 166 15.49 15.04 12.42
CA TYR A 166 15.87 15.55 13.74
C TYR A 166 15.19 16.88 14.07
N THR A 167 15.08 17.79 13.09
CA THR A 167 14.43 19.09 13.27
C THR A 167 12.92 18.92 13.49
N LEU A 168 12.27 18.03 12.74
CA LEU A 168 10.87 17.66 12.92
C LEU A 168 10.62 16.92 14.25
N ALA A 169 11.49 15.98 14.63
CA ALA A 169 11.42 15.31 15.93
C ALA A 169 11.65 16.27 17.10
N ARG A 170 12.50 17.31 16.92
CA ARG A 170 12.72 18.38 17.90
C ARG A 170 11.50 19.30 18.03
N LEU A 171 10.81 19.60 16.93
CA LEU A 171 9.52 20.32 16.96
C LEU A 171 8.42 19.48 17.62
N ALA A 172 8.34 18.18 17.32
CA ALA A 172 7.38 17.28 17.96
C ALA A 172 7.65 17.10 19.47
N LYS A 173 8.92 17.04 19.88
CA LYS A 173 9.32 16.94 21.29
C LYS A 173 9.25 18.25 22.07
N SER A 174 9.32 19.41 21.40
CA SER A 174 9.32 20.71 22.11
C SER A 174 7.93 21.12 22.61
N GLY A 175 6.85 20.55 22.06
CA GLY A 175 5.47 20.88 22.42
C GLY A 175 5.00 22.29 22.01
N VAL A 176 5.92 23.17 21.60
CA VAL A 176 5.62 24.56 21.20
C VAL A 176 5.21 24.60 19.73
N VAL A 177 3.93 24.34 19.47
CA VAL A 177 3.28 24.79 18.23
C VAL A 177 3.18 26.32 18.28
N PRO A 178 3.58 27.07 17.22
CA PRO A 178 3.42 28.52 17.20
C PRO A 178 1.97 28.94 17.48
N SER A 179 1.79 29.71 18.56
CA SER A 179 0.48 30.21 18.99
C SER A 179 -0.12 31.17 17.94
N GLY A 180 -1.41 31.01 17.65
CA GLY A 180 -2.17 31.95 16.81
C GLY A 180 -2.15 31.72 15.30
N LYS A 181 -1.78 30.52 14.80
CA LYS A 181 -1.92 30.16 13.36
C LYS A 181 -2.82 28.93 13.17
N PRO A 182 -3.71 28.90 12.16
CA PRO A 182 -4.57 27.74 11.87
C PRO A 182 -3.76 26.53 11.40
N LEU A 183 -4.31 25.32 11.51
CA LEU A 183 -3.65 24.09 11.10
C LEU A 183 -3.28 24.11 9.60
N SER A 184 -4.11 24.79 8.80
CA SER A 184 -3.89 25.04 7.37
C SER A 184 -2.57 25.78 7.08
N ALA A 185 -2.20 26.76 7.91
CA ALA A 185 -0.97 27.55 7.77
C ALA A 185 0.27 26.77 8.21
N LEU A 186 0.17 25.97 9.27
CA LEU A 186 1.25 25.11 9.76
C LEU A 186 1.63 24.03 8.73
N LEU A 187 0.64 23.40 8.09
CA LEU A 187 0.87 22.37 7.06
C LEU A 187 1.35 22.94 5.71
N ARG A 188 1.12 24.23 5.43
CA ARG A 188 1.61 24.90 4.21
C ARG A 188 3.10 25.23 4.25
N LEU A 189 3.69 25.40 5.44
CA LEU A 189 5.13 25.70 5.60
C LEU A 189 6.04 24.58 5.06
N GLY A 190 5.56 23.34 4.99
CA GLY A 190 6.30 22.21 4.39
C GLY A 190 6.11 22.03 2.88
N ARG A 191 5.33 22.89 2.19
CA ARG A 191 4.91 22.68 0.78
C ARG A 191 5.71 23.50 -0.25
N GLY A 192 6.87 24.03 0.14
CA GLY A 192 7.78 24.75 -0.77
C GLY A 192 8.65 23.79 -1.57
N SER A 193 8.62 23.92 -2.90
CA SER A 193 9.45 23.20 -3.89
C SER A 193 9.27 21.67 -3.96
N GLY A 194 8.52 21.21 -4.98
CA GLY A 194 8.22 19.77 -5.14
C GLY A 194 7.35 19.39 -6.34
N SER A 195 7.60 19.98 -7.50
CA SER A 195 6.98 19.62 -8.80
C SER A 195 7.80 20.29 -9.90
N GLY A 196 8.31 19.66 -10.96
CA GLY A 196 8.24 18.28 -11.44
C GLY A 196 8.55 18.31 -12.96
N GLY A 197 9.34 17.44 -13.57
CA GLY A 197 10.14 16.32 -13.07
C GLY A 197 11.14 15.87 -14.15
N GLY A 198 11.70 14.66 -14.02
CA GLY A 198 12.58 14.07 -15.02
C GLY A 198 12.44 12.56 -15.05
N GLY A 199 12.12 11.99 -16.22
CA GLY A 199 12.13 10.56 -16.46
C GLY A 199 13.36 10.12 -17.24
N GLY A 200 13.68 8.83 -17.18
CA GLY A 200 14.64 8.15 -18.05
C GLY A 200 15.87 7.56 -17.33
N GLY A 201 15.82 6.25 -17.04
CA GLY A 201 17.01 5.43 -16.80
C GLY A 201 17.24 4.94 -15.36
N GLY A 202 16.42 4.00 -14.87
CA GLY A 202 16.68 3.33 -13.58
C GLY A 202 15.44 2.70 -12.93
N ASP A 203 14.73 1.85 -13.65
CA ASP A 203 13.29 1.52 -13.46
C ASP A 203 12.86 0.73 -12.20
N GLY A 204 13.73 0.59 -11.18
CA GLY A 204 13.39 -0.09 -9.93
C GLY A 204 13.51 0.79 -8.67
N THR A 205 14.61 1.54 -8.54
CA THR A 205 14.98 2.16 -7.26
C THR A 205 14.29 3.52 -7.02
N ALA A 206 14.00 4.27 -8.09
CA ALA A 206 13.36 5.58 -7.99
C ALA A 206 11.90 5.48 -7.49
N ALA A 207 11.17 4.43 -7.90
CA ALA A 207 9.81 4.18 -7.44
C ALA A 207 9.75 3.84 -5.94
N SER A 208 10.69 3.02 -5.43
CA SER A 208 10.81 2.71 -3.99
C SER A 208 11.09 3.98 -3.19
N ALA A 209 12.09 4.78 -3.59
CA ALA A 209 12.44 6.02 -2.90
C ALA A 209 11.29 7.05 -2.89
N SER A 210 10.47 7.10 -3.94
CA SER A 210 9.27 7.95 -4.01
C SER A 210 8.19 7.47 -3.04
N ARG A 211 7.91 6.15 -2.99
CA ARG A 211 6.97 5.55 -2.04
C ARG A 211 7.42 5.73 -0.58
N GLU A 212 8.69 5.50 -0.29
CA GLU A 212 9.30 5.72 1.05
C GLU A 212 9.17 7.20 1.48
N ARG A 213 9.43 8.15 0.58
CA ARG A 213 9.26 9.58 0.85
C ARG A 213 7.80 9.94 1.13
N ALA A 214 6.87 9.41 0.34
CA ALA A 214 5.43 9.64 0.55
C ALA A 214 4.94 9.06 1.89
N ALA A 215 5.40 7.87 2.26
CA ALA A 215 5.11 7.22 3.54
C ALA A 215 5.66 8.02 4.73
N LEU A 216 6.92 8.49 4.65
CA LEU A 216 7.54 9.35 5.67
C LEU A 216 6.77 10.69 5.81
N GLU A 217 6.42 11.33 4.69
CA GLU A 217 5.65 12.57 4.70
C GLU A 217 4.24 12.38 5.31
N ALA A 218 3.59 11.24 5.03
CA ALA A 218 2.32 10.87 5.66
C ALA A 218 2.48 10.65 7.18
N GLN A 219 3.53 9.96 7.61
CA GLN A 219 3.84 9.73 9.03
C GLN A 219 4.12 11.04 9.77
N ILE A 220 4.89 11.95 9.19
CA ILE A 220 5.16 13.29 9.75
C ILE A 220 3.86 14.10 9.87
N LYS A 221 3.03 14.11 8.83
CA LYS A 221 1.71 14.79 8.86
C LYS A 221 0.81 14.20 9.95
N ALA A 222 0.80 12.88 10.12
CA ALA A 222 0.02 12.20 11.16
C ALA A 222 0.51 12.57 12.57
N GLN A 223 1.83 12.60 12.79
CA GLN A 223 2.42 13.01 14.08
C GLN A 223 2.16 14.49 14.40
N LEU A 224 2.34 15.39 13.45
CA LEU A 224 2.05 16.82 13.64
C LEU A 224 0.56 17.08 13.91
N ARG A 225 -0.34 16.35 13.24
CA ARG A 225 -1.78 16.40 13.52
C ARG A 225 -2.12 15.87 14.91
N ARG A 226 -1.53 14.74 15.30
CA ARG A 226 -1.71 14.18 16.65
C ARG A 226 -1.25 15.18 17.72
N ALA A 227 -0.04 15.72 17.60
CA ALA A 227 0.48 16.76 18.50
C ALA A 227 -0.39 18.03 18.53
N TYR A 228 -0.99 18.41 17.38
CA TYR A 228 -1.94 19.52 17.32
C TYR A 228 -3.18 19.22 18.17
N PHE A 229 -3.91 18.14 17.90
CA PHE A 229 -5.16 17.81 18.60
C PHE A 229 -4.93 17.43 20.08
N ASP A 230 -3.85 16.73 20.40
CA ASP A 230 -3.46 16.40 21.78
C ASP A 230 -3.21 17.67 22.63
N SER A 231 -2.89 18.83 22.01
CA SER A 231 -2.77 20.11 22.73
C SER A 231 -4.11 20.74 23.13
N PHE A 232 -5.23 20.38 22.50
CA PHE A 232 -6.56 20.88 22.85
C PHE A 232 -7.22 20.05 23.96
N ARG A 233 -6.95 18.74 24.03
CA ARG A 233 -7.49 17.84 25.07
C ARG A 233 -7.33 18.37 26.51
N PRO A 234 -6.16 18.86 26.97
CA PRO A 234 -6.07 19.46 28.31
C PRO A 234 -6.85 20.79 28.41
N LEU A 235 -6.79 21.65 27.39
CA LEU A 235 -7.43 22.97 27.40
C LEU A 235 -8.96 22.93 27.40
N LEU A 236 -9.55 21.85 26.89
CA LEU A 236 -11.00 21.63 26.87
C LEU A 236 -11.53 20.88 28.10
N ARG A 237 -10.65 20.37 28.99
CA ARG A 237 -11.10 19.70 30.21
C ARG A 237 -11.64 20.70 31.24
N PRO A 238 -12.72 20.35 31.96
CA PRO A 238 -13.23 21.18 33.05
C PRO A 238 -12.12 21.44 34.09
N GLY A 239 -12.00 22.69 34.54
CA GLY A 239 -10.95 23.14 35.47
C GLY A 239 -9.81 23.96 34.84
N HIS A 240 -9.77 24.14 33.52
CA HIS A 240 -8.93 25.17 32.89
C HIS A 240 -9.61 26.55 32.92
N ASN A 241 -8.83 27.62 32.73
CA ASN A 241 -9.37 28.98 32.64
C ASN A 241 -10.33 29.10 31.44
N GLY A 242 -11.57 29.52 31.68
CA GLY A 242 -12.60 29.72 30.66
C GLY A 242 -12.13 30.47 29.42
N GLY A 243 -11.32 31.51 29.58
CA GLY A 243 -10.75 32.27 28.45
C GLY A 243 -9.80 31.44 27.58
N GLN A 244 -9.06 30.48 28.15
CA GLN A 244 -8.22 29.55 27.39
C GLN A 244 -9.06 28.49 26.69
N ARG A 245 -10.11 27.98 27.36
CA ARG A 245 -11.04 26.99 26.82
C ARG A 245 -11.86 27.55 25.66
N ALA A 246 -12.40 28.76 25.81
CA ALA A 246 -13.09 29.49 24.73
C ALA A 246 -12.17 29.83 23.55
N ALA A 247 -10.91 30.21 23.80
CA ALA A 247 -9.92 30.44 22.74
C ALA A 247 -9.53 29.14 22.01
N ALA A 248 -9.41 28.02 22.75
CA ALA A 248 -9.17 26.70 22.18
C ALA A 248 -10.35 26.25 21.29
N TRP A 249 -11.59 26.44 21.76
CA TRP A 249 -12.79 26.13 20.98
C TRP A 249 -12.94 27.02 19.74
N THR A 250 -12.73 28.33 19.87
CA THR A 250 -12.76 29.30 18.75
C THR A 250 -11.77 28.89 17.65
N ARG A 251 -10.60 28.36 18.02
CA ARG A 251 -9.60 27.88 17.06
C ARG A 251 -10.03 26.59 16.35
N LEU A 252 -10.64 25.64 17.06
CA LEU A 252 -11.21 24.43 16.44
C LEU A 252 -12.38 24.76 15.50
N ALA A 253 -13.27 25.67 15.91
CA ALA A 253 -14.35 26.19 15.08
C ALA A 253 -13.80 26.88 13.82
N GLN A 254 -12.74 27.69 13.93
CA GLN A 254 -12.07 28.33 12.80
C GLN A 254 -11.43 27.29 11.84
N ASP A 255 -10.76 26.25 12.35
CA ASP A 255 -10.21 25.17 11.51
C ASP A 255 -11.35 24.43 10.76
N LEU A 256 -12.49 24.17 11.42
CA LEU A 256 -13.68 23.57 10.80
C LEU A 256 -14.28 24.47 9.71
N VAL A 257 -14.40 25.77 9.98
CA VAL A 257 -14.82 26.77 8.98
C VAL A 257 -13.88 26.75 7.78
N GLU A 258 -12.55 26.83 7.98
CA GLU A 258 -11.56 26.80 6.90
C GLU A 258 -11.59 25.52 6.05
N ALA A 259 -11.96 24.39 6.65
CA ALA A 259 -12.04 23.10 5.98
C ALA A 259 -13.37 22.89 5.23
N VAL A 260 -14.51 23.19 5.87
CA VAL A 260 -15.85 22.86 5.36
C VAL A 260 -16.40 23.93 4.43
N VAL A 261 -16.21 25.22 4.74
CA VAL A 261 -16.79 26.32 3.95
C VAL A 261 -16.41 26.28 2.46
N PRO A 262 -15.17 25.95 2.05
CA PRO A 262 -14.81 25.80 0.64
C PRO A 262 -15.55 24.67 -0.09
N LEU A 263 -16.11 23.69 0.62
CA LEU A 263 -16.89 22.60 0.05
C LEU A 263 -18.35 22.99 -0.23
N VAL A 264 -18.88 23.97 0.51
CA VAL A 264 -20.30 24.38 0.41
C VAL A 264 -20.50 25.27 -0.82
N PRO A 265 -21.30 24.85 -1.83
CA PRO A 265 -21.55 25.66 -3.02
C PRO A 265 -22.24 26.98 -2.64
N PRO A 266 -21.81 28.14 -3.18
CA PRO A 266 -22.34 29.44 -2.77
C PRO A 266 -23.83 29.66 -3.11
N ARG A 267 -24.38 28.81 -4.00
CA ARG A 267 -25.80 28.82 -4.42
C ARG A 267 -26.70 27.92 -3.56
N MET A 268 -26.14 27.10 -2.66
CA MET A 268 -26.90 26.22 -1.79
C MET A 268 -27.65 27.04 -0.74
N SER A 269 -28.98 26.92 -0.69
CA SER A 269 -29.81 27.53 0.36
C SER A 269 -29.59 26.82 1.70
N ALA A 270 -29.64 27.58 2.81
CA ALA A 270 -29.67 26.97 4.13
C ALA A 270 -30.99 26.19 4.33
N ASP A 271 -30.89 24.96 4.82
CA ASP A 271 -32.07 24.15 5.15
C ASP A 271 -32.68 24.66 6.47
N PRO A 272 -33.98 25.05 6.50
CA PRO A 272 -34.65 25.49 7.72
C PRO A 272 -34.69 24.42 8.82
N ALA A 273 -34.67 23.12 8.48
CA ALA A 273 -34.66 22.02 9.44
C ALA A 273 -33.30 21.85 10.13
N LEU A 274 -32.19 22.19 9.44
CA LEU A 274 -30.86 22.20 10.04
C LEU A 274 -30.56 23.53 10.74
N TYR A 275 -31.00 24.66 10.17
CA TYR A 275 -30.71 26.01 10.66
C TYR A 275 -32.00 26.83 10.88
N PRO A 276 -32.78 26.55 11.94
CA PRO A 276 -34.05 27.25 12.19
C PRO A 276 -33.87 28.76 12.44
N SER A 277 -32.72 29.18 12.97
CA SER A 277 -32.35 30.60 13.11
C SER A 277 -32.25 31.32 11.75
N SER A 278 -31.84 30.62 10.69
CA SER A 278 -31.83 31.12 9.32
C SER A 278 -33.25 31.29 8.76
N ALA A 279 -34.17 30.40 9.13
CA ALA A 279 -35.58 30.48 8.74
C ALA A 279 -36.27 31.67 9.42
N ALA A 280 -36.05 31.89 10.72
CA ALA A 280 -36.57 33.04 11.45
C ALA A 280 -36.08 34.38 10.88
N ALA A 281 -34.79 34.47 10.51
CA ALA A 281 -34.24 35.66 9.86
C ALA A 281 -34.84 35.93 8.46
N ALA A 282 -35.15 34.89 7.69
CA ALA A 282 -35.84 35.02 6.41
C ALA A 282 -37.31 35.45 6.57
N ALA A 283 -38.00 34.95 7.61
CA ALA A 283 -39.37 35.34 7.93
C ALA A 283 -39.49 36.81 8.36
N ALA A 284 -38.42 37.41 8.93
CA ALA A 284 -38.38 38.80 9.37
C ALA A 284 -38.25 39.85 8.23
N GLY A 285 -38.55 39.49 6.97
CA GLY A 285 -38.66 40.42 5.84
C GLY A 285 -37.35 40.77 5.13
N GLY A 286 -36.23 40.12 5.47
CA GLY A 286 -34.96 40.28 4.74
C GLY A 286 -34.96 39.49 3.43
N HIS A 287 -35.06 40.17 2.28
CA HIS A 287 -35.10 39.58 0.92
C HIS A 287 -33.84 38.83 0.44
N ARG A 288 -33.03 38.25 1.33
CA ARG A 288 -31.90 37.38 0.98
C ARG A 288 -31.97 36.10 1.81
N THR A 289 -32.29 35.00 1.16
CA THR A 289 -32.10 33.67 1.74
C THR A 289 -30.64 33.53 2.17
N SER A 290 -30.40 33.30 3.46
CA SER A 290 -29.05 33.06 3.97
C SER A 290 -28.52 31.80 3.28
N SER A 291 -27.39 31.92 2.60
CA SER A 291 -26.74 30.76 1.96
C SER A 291 -26.33 29.75 3.03
N MET A 292 -26.29 28.47 2.66
CA MET A 292 -25.84 27.40 3.56
C MET A 292 -24.44 27.71 4.10
N ARG A 293 -23.58 28.27 3.26
CA ARG A 293 -22.26 28.78 3.65
C ARG A 293 -22.33 29.82 4.78
N ALA A 294 -23.16 30.85 4.64
CA ALA A 294 -23.32 31.88 5.66
C ALA A 294 -24.00 31.36 6.94
N ALA A 295 -24.81 30.29 6.84
CA ALA A 295 -25.39 29.60 7.99
C ALA A 295 -24.33 28.78 8.76
N VAL A 296 -23.49 28.02 8.05
CA VAL A 296 -22.36 27.25 8.62
C VAL A 296 -21.32 28.17 9.26
N GLU A 297 -20.88 29.22 8.55
CA GLU A 297 -19.97 30.24 9.09
C GLU A 297 -20.54 30.85 10.39
N ARG A 298 -21.85 31.14 10.42
CA ARG A 298 -22.52 31.73 11.59
C ARG A 298 -22.67 30.75 12.76
N ASP A 299 -23.12 29.52 12.53
CA ASP A 299 -23.34 28.52 13.60
C ASP A 299 -22.05 28.07 14.28
N LEU A 300 -20.93 28.07 13.54
CA LEU A 300 -19.60 27.78 14.08
C LEU A 300 -18.95 28.99 14.75
N LEU A 301 -19.06 30.21 14.19
CA LEU A 301 -18.38 31.39 14.75
C LEU A 301 -19.14 32.10 15.88
N LEU A 302 -20.46 31.92 16.00
CA LEU A 302 -21.25 32.55 17.07
C LEU A 302 -20.90 32.05 18.49
N THR A 303 -20.14 30.96 18.64
CA THR A 303 -19.68 30.47 19.96
C THR A 303 -18.67 31.40 20.63
N ALA A 304 -17.99 32.28 19.89
CA ALA A 304 -16.85 33.04 20.41
C ALA A 304 -17.22 34.37 21.10
N SER A 305 -18.50 34.74 21.18
CA SER A 305 -18.94 36.08 21.62
C SER A 305 -19.78 36.13 22.90
N THR A 306 -20.07 35.00 23.53
CA THR A 306 -20.85 34.90 24.77
C THR A 306 -20.04 35.23 26.02
N THR A 307 -20.68 35.83 27.04
CA THR A 307 -20.01 36.31 28.25
C THR A 307 -19.56 35.17 29.18
N PRO A 308 -18.39 35.30 29.83
CA PRO A 308 -17.52 34.15 30.09
C PRO A 308 -17.94 33.19 31.23
N GLN A 309 -18.97 33.48 32.04
CA GLN A 309 -19.13 32.78 33.33
C GLN A 309 -20.41 31.97 33.52
N ALA A 310 -21.41 32.16 32.65
CA ALA A 310 -22.63 31.32 32.60
C ALA A 310 -22.76 30.56 31.27
N ALA A 311 -21.79 30.72 30.37
CA ALA A 311 -21.78 30.11 29.05
C ALA A 311 -21.02 28.77 29.02
N GLU A 312 -20.06 28.52 29.93
CA GLU A 312 -19.11 27.40 29.79
C GLU A 312 -19.75 26.01 29.77
N GLU A 313 -20.73 25.72 30.65
CA GLU A 313 -21.43 24.42 30.66
C GLU A 313 -22.38 24.30 29.46
N LYS A 314 -23.08 25.39 29.14
CA LYS A 314 -24.05 25.44 28.05
C LYS A 314 -23.38 25.34 26.67
N GLU A 315 -22.17 25.88 26.53
CA GLU A 315 -21.40 25.79 25.28
C GLU A 315 -21.03 24.34 24.97
N GLU A 316 -20.65 23.50 25.96
CA GLU A 316 -20.36 22.07 25.71
C GLU A 316 -21.59 21.28 25.29
N GLU A 317 -22.73 21.53 25.92
CA GLU A 317 -24.01 20.91 25.56
C GLU A 317 -24.45 21.33 24.14
N GLU A 318 -24.20 22.58 23.74
CA GLU A 318 -24.46 23.07 22.39
C GLU A 318 -23.40 22.66 21.34
N CYS A 319 -22.22 22.19 21.73
CA CYS A 319 -21.15 21.80 20.79
C CYS A 319 -21.50 20.56 19.96
N LEU A 320 -21.97 19.47 20.60
CA LEU A 320 -22.26 18.22 19.89
C LEU A 320 -23.39 18.39 18.84
N PRO A 321 -24.52 19.08 19.12
CA PRO A 321 -25.54 19.38 18.12
C PRO A 321 -25.04 20.26 16.95
N ARG A 322 -24.05 21.15 17.17
CA ARG A 322 -23.42 21.95 16.09
C ARG A 322 -22.58 21.07 15.17
N LEU A 323 -21.80 20.14 15.73
CA LEU A 323 -21.05 19.16 14.96
C LEU A 323 -21.98 18.21 14.18
N GLU A 324 -23.08 17.75 14.78
CA GLU A 324 -24.11 16.95 14.12
C GLU A 324 -24.76 17.69 12.93
N ARG A 325 -25.10 18.98 13.08
CA ARG A 325 -25.56 19.82 11.96
C ARG A 325 -24.52 19.92 10.86
N LEU A 326 -23.25 20.16 11.22
CA LEU A 326 -22.15 20.27 10.27
C LEU A 326 -21.94 18.97 9.47
N VAL A 327 -22.00 17.82 10.14
CA VAL A 327 -21.88 16.49 9.50
C VAL A 327 -23.08 16.22 8.59
N ARG A 328 -24.31 16.61 8.97
CA ARG A 328 -25.47 16.55 8.06
C ARG A 328 -25.36 17.48 6.84
N VAL A 329 -24.66 18.61 6.95
CA VAL A 329 -24.33 19.45 5.77
C VAL A 329 -23.31 18.73 4.89
N LEU A 330 -22.26 18.13 5.46
CA LEU A 330 -21.29 17.32 4.72
C LEU A 330 -21.96 16.12 4.04
N GLN A 331 -22.87 15.41 4.71
CA GLN A 331 -23.63 14.29 4.15
C GLN A 331 -24.32 14.63 2.83
N ARG A 332 -24.83 15.86 2.68
CA ARG A 332 -25.51 16.33 1.46
C ARG A 332 -24.56 16.77 0.35
N LEU A 333 -23.28 16.94 0.68
CA LEU A 333 -22.21 17.31 -0.23
C LEU A 333 -21.28 16.13 -0.56
N CYS A 334 -21.37 15.04 0.20
CA CYS A 334 -20.67 13.79 -0.04
C CYS A 334 -21.21 13.07 -1.28
N ALA A 335 -20.29 12.54 -2.07
CA ALA A 335 -20.63 11.45 -2.99
C ALA A 335 -20.92 10.17 -2.19
N PRO A 336 -21.73 9.22 -2.71
CA PRO A 336 -22.10 7.98 -2.01
C PRO A 336 -20.91 7.17 -1.47
N ALA A 337 -19.74 7.27 -2.10
CA ALA A 337 -18.50 6.63 -1.63
C ALA A 337 -18.01 7.10 -0.24
N ARG A 338 -18.51 8.24 0.28
CA ARG A 338 -18.16 8.78 1.62
C ARG A 338 -19.28 8.63 2.65
N ASP A 339 -20.43 8.07 2.27
CA ASP A 339 -21.51 7.76 3.20
C ASP A 339 -21.09 6.94 4.43
N PRO A 340 -20.27 5.87 4.35
CA PRO A 340 -19.90 5.11 5.54
C PRO A 340 -19.09 5.95 6.54
N ASP A 341 -18.17 6.79 6.07
CA ASP A 341 -17.40 7.72 6.91
C ASP A 341 -18.35 8.69 7.64
N VAL A 342 -19.32 9.25 6.91
CA VAL A 342 -20.32 10.18 7.46
C VAL A 342 -21.22 9.51 8.49
N ARG A 343 -21.73 8.30 8.20
CA ARG A 343 -22.59 7.54 9.11
C ARG A 343 -21.82 7.19 10.39
N ALA A 344 -20.58 6.73 10.29
CA ALA A 344 -19.75 6.41 11.46
C ALA A 344 -19.53 7.63 12.37
N ILE A 345 -19.40 8.85 11.82
CA ILE A 345 -19.31 10.09 12.61
C ILE A 345 -20.68 10.44 13.23
N LEU A 346 -21.78 10.29 12.50
CA LEU A 346 -23.15 10.52 13.01
C LEU A 346 -23.53 9.55 14.13
N ASP A 347 -23.15 8.27 14.02
CA ASP A 347 -23.44 7.24 15.03
C ASP A 347 -22.67 7.53 16.33
N LYS A 348 -21.41 7.97 16.23
CA LYS A 348 -20.62 8.45 17.39
C LYS A 348 -21.24 9.70 18.03
N LEU A 349 -21.73 10.64 17.22
CA LEU A 349 -22.43 11.83 17.71
C LEU A 349 -23.76 11.47 18.40
N GLY A 350 -24.55 10.57 17.81
CA GLY A 350 -25.80 10.09 18.40
C GLY A 350 -25.61 9.29 19.68
N ALA A 351 -24.53 8.52 19.79
CA ALA A 351 -24.12 7.87 21.03
C ALA A 351 -23.70 8.89 22.10
N ALA A 352 -23.09 10.01 21.70
CA ALA A 352 -22.67 11.09 22.60
C ALA A 352 -23.83 11.99 23.08
N THR A 353 -24.84 12.22 22.24
CA THR A 353 -26.02 13.05 22.55
C THR A 353 -27.21 12.25 23.11
N GLY A 354 -27.09 10.93 23.19
CA GLY A 354 -28.14 10.04 23.67
C GLY A 354 -28.63 10.39 25.09
N PRO A 355 -29.95 10.31 25.38
CA PRO A 355 -30.56 10.84 26.61
C PRO A 355 -30.27 10.03 27.90
N GLY A 356 -29.19 9.26 27.94
CA GLY A 356 -28.91 8.24 28.98
C GLY A 356 -28.31 8.74 30.29
N THR A 357 -27.94 10.02 30.41
CA THR A 357 -27.15 10.54 31.55
C THR A 357 -27.88 11.60 32.40
N THR A 358 -29.07 12.06 32.00
CA THR A 358 -29.89 12.90 32.88
C THR A 358 -30.45 12.03 34.01
N ALA A 359 -29.88 12.20 35.20
CA ALA A 359 -30.23 11.40 36.37
C ALA A 359 -31.75 11.46 36.62
N LYS A 360 -32.37 10.29 36.65
CA LYS A 360 -33.78 10.07 36.99
C LYS A 360 -34.08 10.86 38.28
N PRO A 361 -34.95 11.90 38.26
CA PRO A 361 -35.18 12.74 39.43
C PRO A 361 -35.69 11.84 40.56
N SER A 362 -35.07 11.93 41.73
CA SER A 362 -35.39 11.03 42.82
C SER A 362 -36.80 11.32 43.35
N ASP A 363 -37.74 10.42 43.06
CA ASP A 363 -39.03 10.38 43.75
C ASP A 363 -38.80 10.11 45.23
N ARG A 364 -38.73 11.20 46.01
CA ARG A 364 -38.50 11.15 47.45
C ARG A 364 -39.60 11.90 48.21
N SER A 365 -40.87 11.58 47.91
CA SER A 365 -42.00 12.01 48.73
C SER A 365 -43.20 11.05 48.66
N ALA A 366 -43.16 9.98 49.46
CA ALA A 366 -44.34 9.36 50.09
C ALA A 366 -43.89 8.34 51.14
N ARG A 367 -44.10 8.63 52.43
CA ARG A 367 -43.89 7.67 53.54
C ARG A 367 -45.11 7.71 54.46
N ALA A 368 -45.99 6.71 54.38
CA ALA A 368 -47.08 6.54 55.36
C ALA A 368 -47.57 5.07 55.44
N ALA A 369 -47.41 4.49 56.64
CA ALA A 369 -48.22 3.44 57.30
C ALA A 369 -48.56 2.09 56.60
N GLY A 370 -48.23 0.97 57.28
CA GLY A 370 -48.80 -0.38 57.03
C GLY A 370 -47.90 -1.55 57.50
N PRO A 371 -48.21 -2.27 58.61
CA PRO A 371 -47.33 -3.32 59.18
C PRO A 371 -47.90 -4.78 59.15
N HIS A 372 -47.04 -5.76 59.54
CA HIS A 372 -47.28 -7.22 59.75
C HIS A 372 -47.58 -8.08 58.50
N HIS A 373 -47.21 -9.37 58.35
CA HIS A 373 -46.43 -10.39 59.12
C HIS A 373 -45.36 -11.01 58.17
N GLN A 374 -44.17 -11.51 58.55
CA GLN A 374 -43.73 -12.54 59.51
C GLN A 374 -43.99 -14.03 59.08
N ALA A 375 -42.96 -14.67 58.52
CA ALA A 375 -42.59 -16.12 58.50
C ALA A 375 -41.50 -16.29 57.40
N GLU A 376 -40.19 -16.47 57.63
CA GLU A 376 -39.41 -17.41 58.46
C GLU A 376 -39.23 -18.82 57.83
N GLN A 377 -37.99 -19.35 57.91
CA GLN A 377 -37.49 -20.65 57.40
C GLN A 377 -37.18 -20.71 55.87
N SER A 378 -36.03 -21.21 55.37
CA SER A 378 -34.91 -21.94 56.00
C SER A 378 -33.53 -21.55 55.44
N ALA A 379 -32.47 -21.91 56.18
CA ALA A 379 -31.07 -21.63 55.86
C ALA A 379 -30.27 -22.90 55.43
N ALA A 380 -28.96 -22.70 55.18
CA ALA A 380 -27.92 -23.67 54.77
C ALA A 380 -27.84 -23.92 53.23
N ALA A 381 -26.65 -24.04 52.59
CA ALA A 381 -25.27 -24.16 53.11
C ALA A 381 -24.19 -23.59 52.15
N ALA A 382 -22.93 -23.60 52.60
CA ALA A 382 -21.66 -23.27 51.89
C ALA A 382 -21.46 -21.80 51.47
N VAL A 383 -20.43 -21.03 51.87
CA VAL A 383 -18.98 -21.24 52.15
C VAL A 383 -18.11 -21.33 50.89
N THR A 384 -17.24 -20.31 50.72
CA THR A 384 -16.17 -20.13 49.69
C THR A 384 -16.67 -20.08 48.23
N SER A 385 -16.18 -19.21 47.33
CA SER A 385 -14.84 -18.62 47.23
C SER A 385 -14.85 -17.22 46.55
N SER A 386 -13.72 -16.52 46.65
CA SER A 386 -13.33 -15.31 45.92
C SER A 386 -13.94 -15.16 44.52
N SER A 387 -14.63 -14.04 44.27
CA SER A 387 -15.12 -13.64 42.94
C SER A 387 -14.54 -12.26 42.60
N ASP A 388 -13.27 -12.26 42.18
CA ASP A 388 -12.66 -11.11 41.52
C ASP A 388 -13.19 -11.03 40.08
N LEU A 389 -14.43 -10.57 39.94
CA LEU A 389 -14.96 -10.14 38.65
C LEU A 389 -14.17 -8.92 38.19
N PRO A 390 -13.45 -8.97 37.04
CA PRO A 390 -12.92 -7.77 36.44
C PRO A 390 -14.13 -6.95 36.00
N SER A 391 -14.47 -5.93 36.80
CA SER A 391 -15.39 -4.88 36.38
C SER A 391 -14.76 -4.27 35.13
N THR A 392 -15.31 -4.62 33.97
CA THR A 392 -14.91 -4.08 32.67
C THR A 392 -15.20 -2.60 32.74
N THR A 393 -14.18 -1.87 33.17
CA THR A 393 -14.20 -0.42 33.32
C THR A 393 -14.13 0.09 31.90
N SER A 394 -15.28 0.09 31.23
CA SER A 394 -15.55 0.81 29.99
C SER A 394 -15.21 2.25 30.30
N GLN A 395 -13.97 2.62 30.02
CA GLN A 395 -13.41 3.92 30.33
C GLN A 395 -14.36 4.94 29.71
N SER A 396 -15.06 5.69 30.56
CA SER A 396 -15.92 6.77 30.13
C SER A 396 -15.03 7.83 29.50
N GLN A 397 -14.81 7.70 28.19
CA GLN A 397 -14.02 8.62 27.40
C GLN A 397 -14.55 10.01 27.67
N SER A 398 -13.68 10.89 28.19
CA SER A 398 -14.16 12.18 28.65
C SER A 398 -14.76 12.94 27.46
N GLN A 399 -15.92 13.57 27.66
CA GLN A 399 -16.61 14.34 26.62
C GLN A 399 -15.68 15.28 25.81
N PRO A 400 -14.72 16.01 26.41
CA PRO A 400 -13.78 16.82 25.63
C PRO A 400 -12.80 15.99 24.78
N ASP A 401 -12.38 14.80 25.21
CA ASP A 401 -11.55 13.92 24.37
C ASP A 401 -12.35 13.43 23.16
N LEU A 402 -13.62 13.06 23.35
CA LEU A 402 -14.54 12.66 22.28
C LEU A 402 -14.83 13.80 21.29
N VAL A 403 -15.06 15.02 21.78
CA VAL A 403 -15.24 16.21 20.93
C VAL A 403 -14.00 16.48 20.08
N VAL A 404 -12.79 16.40 20.65
CA VAL A 404 -11.54 16.58 19.87
C VAL A 404 -11.39 15.51 18.78
N ASP A 405 -11.71 14.25 19.09
CA ASP A 405 -11.61 13.16 18.13
C ASP A 405 -12.67 13.29 17.01
N LEU A 406 -13.91 13.69 17.33
CA LEU A 406 -14.94 14.01 16.34
C LEU A 406 -14.56 15.20 15.44
N VAL A 407 -14.04 16.29 16.00
CA VAL A 407 -13.57 17.45 15.22
C VAL A 407 -12.45 17.04 14.28
N ARG A 408 -11.52 16.18 14.72
CA ARG A 408 -10.48 15.61 13.88
C ARG A 408 -11.04 14.75 12.74
N GLU A 409 -11.99 13.86 13.02
CA GLU A 409 -12.62 13.01 12.00
C GLU A 409 -13.37 13.84 10.95
N ILE A 410 -14.10 14.88 11.37
CA ILE A 410 -14.78 15.83 10.47
C ILE A 410 -13.76 16.59 9.60
N LEU A 411 -12.63 17.03 10.17
CA LEU A 411 -11.56 17.70 9.44
C LEU A 411 -10.83 16.77 8.45
N ASP A 412 -10.75 15.47 8.74
CA ASP A 412 -10.20 14.47 7.83
C ASP A 412 -11.18 14.16 6.68
N LEU A 413 -12.47 13.97 6.97
CA LEU A 413 -13.54 13.82 5.98
C LEU A 413 -13.60 15.03 5.02
N ALA A 414 -13.67 16.26 5.56
CA ALA A 414 -13.72 17.48 4.74
C ALA A 414 -12.49 17.63 3.83
N LYS A 415 -11.34 17.12 4.26
CA LYS A 415 -10.10 17.15 3.48
C LYS A 415 -10.06 16.06 2.40
N ALA A 416 -10.64 14.90 2.64
CA ALA A 416 -10.88 13.87 1.63
C ALA A 416 -11.84 14.40 0.55
N MET A 417 -13.00 14.94 0.95
CA MET A 417 -13.96 15.58 0.03
C MET A 417 -13.33 16.70 -0.81
N ARG A 418 -12.43 17.49 -0.22
CA ARG A 418 -11.68 18.51 -0.96
C ARG A 418 -10.74 17.91 -2.00
N ALA A 419 -10.02 16.84 -1.64
CA ALA A 419 -9.15 16.15 -2.59
C ALA A 419 -9.94 15.49 -3.71
N ASP A 420 -11.12 14.95 -3.41
CA ASP A 420 -12.08 14.42 -4.38
C ASP A 420 -12.56 15.53 -5.34
N LEU A 421 -12.92 16.72 -4.86
CA LEU A 421 -13.27 17.88 -5.71
C LEU A 421 -12.09 18.43 -6.53
N ASP A 422 -10.90 18.54 -5.93
CA ASP A 422 -9.69 19.00 -6.63
C ASP A 422 -9.31 18.01 -7.74
N ARG A 423 -9.47 16.69 -7.51
CA ARG A 423 -9.29 15.63 -8.52
C ARG A 423 -10.29 15.79 -9.66
N PHE A 424 -11.58 15.85 -9.35
CA PHE A 424 -12.65 16.05 -10.34
C PHE A 424 -12.40 17.28 -11.22
N HIS A 425 -12.00 18.42 -10.63
CA HIS A 425 -11.59 19.61 -11.40
C HIS A 425 -10.38 19.37 -12.30
N THR A 426 -9.38 18.59 -11.88
CA THR A 426 -8.25 18.23 -12.76
C THR A 426 -8.64 17.28 -13.87
N GLU A 427 -9.52 16.31 -13.62
CA GLU A 427 -10.03 15.39 -14.66
C GLU A 427 -10.87 16.15 -15.69
N LEU A 428 -11.79 17.03 -15.25
CA LEU A 428 -12.53 17.92 -16.15
C LEU A 428 -11.61 18.81 -16.99
N LYS A 429 -10.56 19.38 -16.39
CA LYS A 429 -9.58 20.19 -17.12
C LYS A 429 -8.79 19.37 -18.14
N ASN A 430 -8.37 18.16 -17.78
CA ASN A 430 -7.64 17.27 -18.67
C ASN A 430 -8.53 16.80 -19.84
N GLN A 431 -9.81 16.51 -19.57
CA GLN A 431 -10.78 16.15 -20.60
C GLN A 431 -11.05 17.32 -21.55
N ALA A 432 -11.27 18.54 -21.03
CA ALA A 432 -11.41 19.74 -21.85
C ALA A 432 -10.18 20.01 -22.75
N VAL A 433 -8.97 19.77 -22.24
CA VAL A 433 -7.73 19.84 -23.03
C VAL A 433 -7.69 18.74 -24.10
N SER A 434 -8.07 17.50 -23.76
CA SER A 434 -8.05 16.37 -24.69
C SER A 434 -9.13 16.44 -25.77
N SER A 435 -10.19 17.23 -25.57
CA SER A 435 -11.30 17.38 -26.53
C SER A 435 -11.01 18.37 -27.67
N ASN A 436 -9.85 19.04 -27.70
CA ASN A 436 -9.42 20.05 -28.70
C ASN A 436 -10.35 21.26 -28.93
N ASN A 437 -11.55 21.29 -28.36
CA ASN A 437 -12.51 22.38 -28.48
C ASN A 437 -12.13 23.53 -27.55
N THR A 438 -11.35 24.48 -28.08
CA THR A 438 -10.85 25.69 -27.37
C THR A 438 -11.93 26.72 -27.01
N THR A 439 -13.20 26.48 -27.31
CA THR A 439 -14.29 27.31 -26.80
C THR A 439 -14.53 27.00 -25.32
N THR A 440 -14.46 28.02 -24.47
CA THR A 440 -14.75 27.99 -23.02
C THR A 440 -16.24 27.77 -22.74
N THR A 441 -16.76 26.71 -23.31
CA THR A 441 -18.15 26.28 -23.23
C THR A 441 -18.33 25.66 -21.86
N THR A 442 -19.33 26.11 -21.11
CA THR A 442 -19.78 25.41 -19.91
C THR A 442 -20.08 23.97 -20.30
N LEU A 443 -19.37 23.01 -19.70
CA LEU A 443 -19.67 21.59 -19.86
C LEU A 443 -21.17 21.40 -19.64
N SER A 444 -21.81 20.69 -20.56
CA SER A 444 -23.23 20.39 -20.45
C SER A 444 -23.47 19.56 -19.19
N GLU A 445 -24.67 19.69 -18.61
CA GLU A 445 -25.05 18.93 -17.41
C GLU A 445 -24.89 17.42 -17.62
N GLN A 446 -25.17 16.93 -18.84
CA GLN A 446 -24.93 15.54 -19.26
C GLN A 446 -23.45 15.13 -19.34
N GLU A 447 -22.54 16.05 -19.67
CA GLU A 447 -21.10 15.76 -19.63
C GLU A 447 -20.61 15.71 -18.18
N LEU A 448 -21.13 16.59 -17.32
CA LEU A 448 -20.82 16.58 -15.89
C LEU A 448 -21.31 15.29 -15.23
N GLU A 449 -22.55 14.88 -15.53
CA GLU A 449 -23.17 13.63 -15.09
C GLU A 449 -22.31 12.42 -15.48
N ARG A 450 -21.92 12.30 -16.75
CA ARG A 450 -21.03 11.22 -17.23
C ARG A 450 -19.66 11.19 -16.55
N VAL A 451 -19.10 12.34 -16.16
CA VAL A 451 -17.83 12.37 -15.42
C VAL A 451 -18.04 11.94 -13.97
N VAL A 452 -19.15 12.35 -13.33
CA VAL A 452 -19.51 11.89 -11.98
C VAL A 452 -19.76 10.38 -11.97
N GLU A 453 -20.51 9.84 -12.95
CA GLU A 453 -20.71 8.40 -13.12
C GLU A 453 -19.38 7.65 -13.32
N ARG A 454 -18.49 8.17 -14.17
CA ARG A 454 -17.16 7.58 -14.39
C ARG A 454 -16.29 7.63 -13.13
N GLU A 455 -16.27 8.75 -12.39
CA GLU A 455 -15.52 8.85 -11.13
C GLU A 455 -16.11 7.95 -10.04
N ALA A 456 -17.43 7.79 -9.98
CA ALA A 456 -18.10 6.87 -9.06
C ALA A 456 -17.70 5.42 -9.36
N ALA A 457 -17.82 4.99 -10.62
CA ALA A 457 -17.39 3.67 -11.07
C ALA A 457 -15.88 3.42 -10.86
N MET A 458 -15.03 4.45 -11.02
CA MET A 458 -13.60 4.33 -10.70
C MET A 458 -13.34 4.17 -9.19
N ARG A 459 -14.11 4.84 -8.31
CA ARG A 459 -14.00 4.66 -6.85
C ARG A 459 -14.49 3.28 -6.41
N GLU A 460 -15.63 2.85 -6.93
CA GLU A 460 -16.21 1.53 -6.68
C GLU A 460 -15.23 0.42 -7.08
N ARG A 461 -14.67 0.49 -8.29
CA ARG A 461 -13.60 -0.41 -8.74
C ARG A 461 -12.37 -0.37 -7.83
N ALA A 462 -11.95 0.80 -7.34
CA ALA A 462 -10.82 0.89 -6.42
C ALA A 462 -11.09 0.14 -5.10
N VAL A 463 -12.29 0.27 -4.53
CA VAL A 463 -12.72 -0.50 -3.35
C VAL A 463 -12.76 -2.00 -3.65
N VAL A 464 -13.27 -2.41 -4.81
CA VAL A 464 -13.27 -3.83 -5.23
C VAL A 464 -11.85 -4.38 -5.38
N ILE A 465 -10.90 -3.59 -5.89
CA ILE A 465 -9.47 -3.98 -5.95
C ILE A 465 -8.90 -4.13 -4.54
N GLU A 466 -9.14 -3.18 -3.65
CA GLU A 466 -8.67 -3.24 -2.25
C GLU A 466 -9.23 -4.50 -1.54
N CYS A 467 -10.53 -4.78 -1.69
CA CYS A 467 -11.15 -6.01 -1.16
C CYS A 467 -10.56 -7.30 -1.78
N ARG A 468 -10.24 -7.31 -3.08
CA ARG A 468 -9.57 -8.45 -3.74
C ARG A 468 -8.14 -8.63 -3.23
N GLU A 469 -7.38 -7.54 -3.05
CA GLU A 469 -6.03 -7.57 -2.49
C GLU A 469 -6.02 -8.06 -1.03
N GLU A 470 -6.92 -7.56 -0.18
CA GLU A 470 -7.06 -8.03 1.21
C GLU A 470 -7.44 -9.52 1.29
N PHE A 471 -8.37 -9.97 0.45
CA PHE A 471 -8.72 -11.40 0.37
C PHE A 471 -7.55 -12.25 -0.11
N ALA A 472 -6.80 -11.82 -1.12
CA ALA A 472 -5.60 -12.52 -1.59
C ALA A 472 -4.54 -12.65 -0.49
N LEU A 473 -4.29 -11.58 0.27
CA LEU A 473 -3.36 -11.61 1.39
C LEU A 473 -3.83 -12.57 2.49
N ALA A 474 -5.11 -12.54 2.88
CA ALA A 474 -5.69 -13.43 3.87
C ALA A 474 -5.67 -14.92 3.44
N LEU A 475 -5.90 -15.20 2.16
CA LEU A 475 -5.81 -16.54 1.59
C LEU A 475 -4.38 -17.09 1.68
N VAL A 476 -3.37 -16.29 1.33
CA VAL A 476 -1.96 -16.73 1.43
C VAL A 476 -1.53 -16.87 2.90
N GLU A 477 -1.96 -15.98 3.79
CA GLU A 477 -1.67 -16.11 5.23
C GLU A 477 -2.24 -17.40 5.80
N THR A 478 -3.47 -17.76 5.42
CA THR A 478 -4.09 -19.04 5.80
C THR A 478 -3.32 -20.25 5.26
N LEU A 479 -2.86 -20.21 4.00
CA LEU A 479 -2.11 -21.31 3.37
C LEU A 479 -0.69 -21.49 3.91
N PHE A 480 -0.03 -20.42 4.38
CA PHE A 480 1.34 -20.47 4.89
C PHE A 480 1.47 -20.51 6.42
N ALA A 481 0.37 -20.32 7.15
CA ALA A 481 0.36 -20.42 8.60
C ALA A 481 0.58 -21.86 9.09
N SER A 482 1.14 -22.00 10.30
CA SER A 482 1.65 -23.26 10.84
C SER A 482 0.59 -24.18 11.44
N GLN A 483 -0.66 -23.73 11.57
CA GLN A 483 -1.79 -24.58 11.95
C GLN A 483 -2.45 -25.14 10.68
N PRO A 484 -2.97 -26.37 10.71
CA PRO A 484 -3.75 -26.89 9.58
C PRO A 484 -4.96 -26.00 9.30
N VAL A 485 -5.32 -25.85 8.03
CA VAL A 485 -6.55 -25.18 7.60
C VAL A 485 -7.75 -25.86 8.28
N ALA A 486 -8.43 -25.14 9.17
CA ALA A 486 -9.54 -25.66 9.95
C ALA A 486 -10.89 -25.18 9.41
N VAL A 487 -11.83 -26.11 9.24
CA VAL A 487 -13.23 -25.76 9.04
C VAL A 487 -13.76 -25.20 10.36
N PRO A 488 -14.37 -23.99 10.39
CA PRO A 488 -15.05 -23.50 11.58
C PRO A 488 -16.15 -24.49 12.00
N SER A 489 -16.10 -24.97 13.24
CA SER A 489 -17.16 -25.85 13.76
C SER A 489 -18.50 -25.12 13.68
N LEU A 490 -19.48 -25.75 13.01
CA LEU A 490 -20.84 -25.23 12.89
C LEU A 490 -21.68 -25.47 14.14
N GLU A 491 -21.15 -26.19 15.13
CA GLU A 491 -21.80 -26.37 16.43
C GLU A 491 -21.68 -25.06 17.23
N GLU A 492 -22.82 -24.39 17.44
CA GLU A 492 -22.98 -23.19 18.30
C GLU A 492 -22.60 -23.50 19.76
N THR A 493 -21.31 -23.59 20.01
CA THR A 493 -20.75 -23.83 21.34
C THR A 493 -20.83 -22.51 22.12
N PRO A 494 -21.37 -22.49 23.36
CA PRO A 494 -21.55 -21.27 24.14
C PRO A 494 -20.23 -20.49 24.34
N PRO A 495 -20.30 -19.17 24.59
CA PRO A 495 -19.18 -18.24 24.47
C PRO A 495 -18.03 -18.56 25.43
N LEU A 496 -17.10 -19.39 24.93
CA LEU A 496 -15.78 -19.63 25.50
C LEU A 496 -14.93 -18.34 25.41
N PRO A 497 -13.89 -18.18 26.26
CA PRO A 497 -13.00 -17.03 26.22
C PRO A 497 -12.39 -16.85 24.82
N PRO A 498 -11.96 -15.63 24.45
CA PRO A 498 -11.50 -15.31 23.10
C PRO A 498 -10.35 -16.22 22.70
N VAL A 499 -10.68 -17.28 21.97
CA VAL A 499 -9.72 -18.24 21.43
C VAL A 499 -8.81 -17.45 20.51
N GLU A 500 -7.49 -17.62 20.69
CA GLU A 500 -6.50 -17.05 19.78
C GLU A 500 -6.92 -17.41 18.35
N ARG A 501 -6.78 -16.46 17.41
CA ARG A 501 -7.33 -16.59 16.06
C ARG A 501 -6.67 -17.77 15.32
N ASN A 502 -7.24 -18.95 15.50
CA ASN A 502 -6.90 -20.15 14.76
C ASN A 502 -7.12 -19.89 13.27
N ASN A 503 -6.50 -20.70 12.41
CA ASN A 503 -6.65 -20.65 10.94
C ASN A 503 -8.07 -21.05 10.48
N LEU A 504 -9.06 -20.26 10.89
CA LEU A 504 -10.46 -20.39 10.53
C LEU A 504 -10.68 -19.83 9.14
N LEU A 505 -11.14 -20.69 8.23
CA LEU A 505 -11.50 -20.26 6.90
C LEU A 505 -12.63 -19.22 6.95
N PRO A 506 -12.54 -18.11 6.18
CA PRO A 506 -13.69 -17.31 5.81
C PRO A 506 -14.83 -18.22 5.30
N PRO A 507 -16.11 -17.96 5.63
CA PRO A 507 -17.23 -18.79 5.19
C PRO A 507 -17.24 -19.14 3.68
N PRO A 508 -16.83 -18.23 2.76
CA PRO A 508 -16.69 -18.55 1.34
C PRO A 508 -15.77 -19.74 1.00
N LEU A 509 -14.75 -19.98 1.82
CA LEU A 509 -13.72 -20.98 1.59
C LEU A 509 -14.01 -22.34 2.24
N VAL A 510 -15.09 -22.47 3.03
CA VAL A 510 -15.43 -23.73 3.72
C VAL A 510 -15.66 -24.89 2.73
N VAL A 511 -16.30 -24.61 1.59
CA VAL A 511 -16.50 -25.60 0.51
C VAL A 511 -15.17 -26.04 -0.13
N LEU A 512 -14.15 -25.17 -0.08
CA LEU A 512 -12.81 -25.41 -0.59
C LEU A 512 -11.84 -25.95 0.48
N ALA A 513 -12.29 -26.19 1.72
CA ALA A 513 -11.41 -26.59 2.81
C ALA A 513 -10.53 -27.82 2.50
N PRO A 514 -11.02 -28.91 1.88
CA PRO A 514 -10.18 -30.05 1.51
C PRO A 514 -9.08 -29.68 0.50
N LEU A 515 -9.42 -28.85 -0.49
CA LEU A 515 -8.49 -28.37 -1.51
C LEU A 515 -7.44 -27.43 -0.91
N LEU A 516 -7.84 -26.55 0.01
CA LEU A 516 -6.94 -25.62 0.69
C LEU A 516 -5.99 -26.35 1.67
N PHE A 517 -6.46 -27.41 2.32
CA PHE A 517 -5.62 -28.27 3.15
C PHE A 517 -4.62 -29.07 2.30
N GLU A 518 -5.06 -29.66 1.19
CA GLU A 518 -4.19 -30.35 0.22
C GLU A 518 -3.11 -29.39 -0.32
N LEU A 519 -3.51 -28.17 -0.72
CA LEU A 519 -2.61 -27.14 -1.23
C LEU A 519 -1.65 -26.60 -0.15
N GLN A 520 -2.11 -26.41 1.09
CA GLN A 520 -1.25 -26.07 2.22
C GLN A 520 -0.15 -27.13 2.40
N ASN A 521 -0.52 -28.41 2.37
CA ASN A 521 0.43 -29.52 2.52
C ASN A 521 1.40 -29.60 1.32
N GLN A 522 0.91 -29.38 0.08
CA GLN A 522 1.76 -29.34 -1.11
C GLN A 522 2.75 -28.16 -1.09
N LEU A 523 2.33 -26.98 -0.60
CA LEU A 523 3.21 -25.82 -0.39
C LEU A 523 4.25 -26.09 0.71
N GLN A 524 3.87 -26.75 1.80
CA GLN A 524 4.81 -27.19 2.83
C GLN A 524 5.82 -28.21 2.27
N ALA A 525 5.37 -29.20 1.49
CA ALA A 525 6.26 -30.16 0.82
C ALA A 525 7.27 -29.48 -0.11
N LEU A 526 6.89 -28.43 -0.85
CA LEU A 526 7.85 -27.63 -1.62
C LEU A 526 8.91 -26.94 -0.75
N VAL A 527 8.53 -26.44 0.43
CA VAL A 527 9.50 -25.88 1.39
C VAL A 527 10.42 -26.99 1.93
N ILE A 528 9.91 -28.20 2.20
CA ILE A 528 10.74 -29.36 2.59
C ILE A 528 11.77 -29.61 1.50
N LEU A 529 11.33 -29.78 0.24
CA LEU A 529 12.20 -30.07 -0.90
C LEU A 529 13.25 -28.99 -1.16
N ALA A 530 12.89 -27.70 -1.07
CA ALA A 530 13.86 -26.61 -1.18
C ALA A 530 14.93 -26.70 -0.08
N CYS A 531 14.54 -27.03 1.16
CA CYS A 531 15.49 -27.23 2.25
C CYS A 531 16.37 -28.48 2.00
N LEU A 532 15.81 -29.61 1.57
CA LEU A 532 16.55 -30.84 1.22
C LEU A 532 17.53 -30.61 0.06
N ALA A 533 17.13 -29.84 -0.96
CA ALA A 533 18.01 -29.44 -2.06
C ALA A 533 19.25 -28.68 -1.58
N THR A 534 19.14 -27.87 -0.52
CA THR A 534 20.32 -27.22 0.10
C THR A 534 21.23 -28.20 0.83
N ILE A 535 20.70 -29.25 1.48
CA ILE A 535 21.53 -30.33 2.04
C ILE A 535 22.30 -30.99 0.91
N VAL A 536 21.62 -31.51 -0.10
CA VAL A 536 22.23 -32.27 -1.21
C VAL A 536 23.30 -31.42 -1.91
N SER A 537 23.00 -30.15 -2.20
CA SER A 537 23.97 -29.21 -2.77
C SER A 537 25.21 -29.02 -1.88
N SER A 538 25.01 -28.93 -0.55
CA SER A 538 26.11 -28.74 0.40
C SER A 538 26.96 -29.99 0.63
N THR A 539 26.36 -31.19 0.61
CA THR A 539 27.08 -32.45 0.80
C THR A 539 27.86 -32.85 -0.44
N VAL A 540 27.27 -32.69 -1.63
CA VAL A 540 27.94 -32.95 -2.92
C VAL A 540 29.13 -32.00 -3.11
N ALA A 541 28.97 -30.70 -2.84
CA ALA A 541 30.04 -29.71 -3.01
C ALA A 541 31.28 -29.95 -2.14
N VAL A 542 31.15 -30.67 -1.01
CA VAL A 542 32.27 -31.06 -0.14
C VAL A 542 33.01 -32.30 -0.66
N ALA A 543 32.32 -33.20 -1.37
CA ALA A 543 32.88 -34.48 -1.82
C ALA A 543 33.70 -34.38 -3.13
N SER A 544 33.31 -33.49 -4.04
CA SER A 544 34.06 -33.12 -5.25
C SER A 544 33.40 -31.93 -5.95
N PRO A 545 34.10 -31.16 -6.80
CA PRO A 545 33.46 -30.27 -7.77
C PRO A 545 33.20 -31.00 -9.12
N PRO A 546 32.01 -31.61 -9.34
CA PRO A 546 31.66 -32.20 -10.64
C PRO A 546 31.46 -31.12 -11.73
N PRO A 547 31.46 -31.50 -13.03
CA PRO A 547 31.02 -30.61 -14.09
C PRO A 547 29.57 -30.16 -13.84
N PRO A 548 29.25 -28.85 -13.95
CA PRO A 548 28.04 -28.26 -13.38
C PRO A 548 26.72 -28.67 -14.06
N VAL A 549 26.78 -29.38 -15.20
CA VAL A 549 25.60 -29.76 -15.99
C VAL A 549 25.00 -31.09 -15.54
N ALA A 550 25.83 -32.12 -15.34
CA ALA A 550 25.37 -33.45 -14.94
C ALA A 550 24.73 -33.42 -13.54
N ALA A 551 25.43 -32.85 -12.56
CA ALA A 551 24.96 -32.74 -11.18
C ALA A 551 23.62 -31.98 -11.03
N ALA A 552 23.26 -31.11 -11.98
CA ALA A 552 21.96 -30.43 -11.99
C ALA A 552 20.82 -31.34 -12.48
N ALA A 553 21.09 -32.26 -13.41
CA ALA A 553 20.13 -33.25 -13.86
C ALA A 553 19.87 -34.31 -12.78
N ASP A 554 20.95 -34.85 -12.18
CA ASP A 554 20.85 -35.86 -11.12
C ASP A 554 20.09 -35.33 -9.90
N ALA A 555 20.39 -34.09 -9.49
CA ALA A 555 19.64 -33.41 -8.42
C ALA A 555 18.16 -33.16 -8.78
N SER A 556 17.83 -32.95 -10.07
CA SER A 556 16.43 -32.79 -10.50
C SER A 556 15.67 -34.11 -10.36
N ALA A 557 16.25 -35.22 -10.81
CA ALA A 557 15.66 -36.55 -10.70
C ALA A 557 15.45 -36.98 -9.23
N LEU A 558 16.40 -36.66 -8.34
CA LEU A 558 16.23 -36.88 -6.89
C LEU A 558 15.04 -36.08 -6.33
N LEU A 559 14.93 -34.79 -6.64
CA LEU A 559 13.84 -33.97 -6.12
C LEU A 559 12.48 -34.38 -6.71
N GLU A 560 12.44 -34.90 -7.94
CA GLU A 560 11.23 -35.47 -8.55
C GLU A 560 10.79 -36.75 -7.83
N GLY A 561 11.72 -37.66 -7.49
CA GLY A 561 11.45 -38.83 -6.66
C GLY A 561 10.96 -38.46 -5.26
N LEU A 562 11.64 -37.53 -4.58
CA LEU A 562 11.24 -37.04 -3.26
C LEU A 562 9.88 -36.30 -3.28
N TRP A 563 9.58 -35.53 -4.34
CA TRP A 563 8.25 -34.93 -4.54
C TRP A 563 7.20 -36.01 -4.72
N THR A 564 7.46 -37.05 -5.51
CA THR A 564 6.52 -38.17 -5.71
C THR A 564 6.19 -38.87 -4.38
N ILE A 565 7.19 -39.08 -3.52
CA ILE A 565 6.98 -39.63 -2.17
C ILE A 565 6.11 -38.69 -1.31
N LEU A 566 6.40 -37.39 -1.31
CA LEU A 566 5.64 -36.40 -0.52
C LEU A 566 4.19 -36.26 -1.03
N ASP A 567 4.00 -36.10 -2.33
CA ASP A 567 2.70 -35.92 -2.98
C ASP A 567 1.81 -37.17 -2.88
N MET A 568 2.39 -38.38 -2.96
CA MET A 568 1.67 -39.62 -2.64
C MET A 568 1.13 -39.61 -1.20
N ASN A 569 1.93 -39.18 -0.22
CA ASN A 569 1.45 -39.15 1.17
C ASN A 569 0.39 -38.06 1.37
N ILE A 570 0.49 -36.91 0.69
CA ILE A 570 -0.52 -35.84 0.77
C ILE A 570 -1.84 -36.30 0.13
N THR A 571 -1.80 -36.74 -1.13
CA THR A 571 -3.01 -37.10 -1.90
C THR A 571 -3.72 -38.34 -1.35
N ARG A 572 -2.99 -39.31 -0.76
CA ARG A 572 -3.55 -40.53 -0.16
C ARG A 572 -4.28 -40.29 1.16
N THR A 573 -4.09 -39.13 1.83
CA THR A 573 -4.92 -38.75 2.99
C THR A 573 -6.36 -38.39 2.63
N ARG A 574 -6.66 -38.18 1.34
CA ARG A 574 -8.05 -38.28 0.88
C ARG A 574 -8.46 -39.74 1.12
N PRO A 575 -9.38 -40.04 2.05
CA PRO A 575 -9.95 -41.37 2.09
C PRO A 575 -10.56 -41.57 0.70
N ALA A 576 -9.95 -42.47 -0.08
CA ALA A 576 -10.70 -43.15 -1.10
C ALA A 576 -11.88 -43.69 -0.34
N ALA A 577 -13.07 -43.13 -0.59
CA ALA A 577 -14.28 -43.69 -0.06
C ALA A 577 -14.32 -45.10 -0.65
N LYS A 578 -13.79 -46.07 0.11
CA LYS A 578 -14.44 -47.36 0.29
C LYS A 578 -15.87 -46.92 0.50
N GLU A 579 -16.64 -46.96 -0.59
CA GLU A 579 -18.09 -46.99 -0.51
C GLU A 579 -18.29 -48.12 0.48
N GLU A 580 -18.57 -47.74 1.73
CA GLU A 580 -18.99 -48.66 2.76
C GLU A 580 -20.31 -49.14 2.21
N ARG A 581 -20.18 -50.20 1.41
CA ARG A 581 -21.27 -50.82 0.71
C ARG A 581 -21.97 -51.54 1.82
N VAL A 582 -22.79 -50.79 2.56
CA VAL A 582 -23.61 -51.23 3.66
C VAL A 582 -24.47 -52.33 3.06
N VAL A 583 -23.98 -53.56 3.15
CA VAL A 583 -24.69 -54.77 2.78
C VAL A 583 -25.73 -54.91 3.89
N PRO A 584 -27.00 -54.55 3.65
CA PRO A 584 -27.95 -54.49 4.73
C PRO A 584 -28.32 -55.92 5.10
N GLY A 585 -27.83 -56.42 6.24
CA GLY A 585 -28.27 -57.70 6.81
C GLY A 585 -27.23 -58.81 6.93
N SER A 586 -25.94 -58.54 7.19
CA SER A 586 -25.06 -59.56 7.77
C SER A 586 -25.01 -59.44 9.30
N ASP A 587 -26.03 -60.00 9.97
CA ASP A 587 -25.99 -60.26 11.41
C ASP A 587 -24.90 -61.28 11.75
N LYS A 588 -23.67 -60.80 11.95
CA LYS A 588 -22.58 -61.57 12.58
C LYS A 588 -21.86 -60.74 13.63
N THR A 589 -22.30 -60.94 14.85
CA THR A 589 -21.63 -60.56 16.09
C THR A 589 -20.19 -61.06 16.17
N SER A 590 -19.29 -60.17 16.61
CA SER A 590 -18.07 -60.42 17.39
C SER A 590 -17.02 -61.40 16.84
N ALA A 591 -15.83 -60.87 16.48
CA ALA A 591 -14.47 -61.37 16.85
C ALA A 591 -13.33 -60.91 15.89
N ALA A 592 -13.38 -59.70 15.33
CA ALA A 592 -12.30 -59.15 14.50
C ALA A 592 -12.16 -57.65 14.77
N ALA A 593 -11.36 -57.30 15.78
CA ALA A 593 -11.09 -55.92 16.19
C ALA A 593 -9.58 -55.61 16.32
N ASP A 594 -8.72 -56.57 15.97
CA ASP A 594 -7.26 -56.49 16.15
C ASP A 594 -6.49 -56.24 14.83
N ASP A 595 -7.15 -56.29 13.65
CA ASP A 595 -6.49 -56.17 12.34
C ASP A 595 -6.33 -54.71 11.84
N ASP A 596 -7.01 -53.73 12.45
CA ASP A 596 -6.99 -52.33 12.01
C ASP A 596 -5.77 -51.52 12.56
N GLU A 597 -4.99 -52.06 13.50
CA GLU A 597 -3.79 -51.38 14.03
C GLU A 597 -2.55 -51.51 13.12
N GLU A 598 -2.44 -52.55 12.28
CA GLU A 598 -1.26 -52.75 11.40
C GLU A 598 -1.15 -51.71 10.27
N GLU A 599 -2.26 -51.26 9.64
CA GLU A 599 -2.19 -50.24 8.58
C GLU A 599 -1.67 -48.88 9.09
N ALA A 600 -1.85 -48.58 10.39
CA ALA A 600 -1.45 -47.30 10.98
C ALA A 600 0.08 -47.18 11.22
N GLU A 601 0.77 -48.29 11.49
CA GLU A 601 2.24 -48.27 11.65
C GLU A 601 2.98 -48.11 10.32
N GLU A 602 2.44 -48.65 9.21
CA GLU A 602 3.07 -48.54 7.88
C GLU A 602 3.23 -47.08 7.43
N ASP A 603 2.24 -46.22 7.65
CA ASP A 603 2.25 -44.83 7.19
C ASP A 603 3.34 -44.00 7.90
N GLY A 604 3.65 -44.29 9.17
CA GLY A 604 4.72 -43.63 9.92
C GLY A 604 6.12 -43.88 9.34
N THR A 605 6.34 -45.02 8.69
CA THR A 605 7.66 -45.37 8.13
C THR A 605 8.05 -44.55 6.90
N ARG A 606 7.07 -43.98 6.17
CA ARG A 606 7.32 -43.39 4.84
C ARG A 606 8.11 -42.08 4.86
N LEU A 607 7.97 -41.29 5.92
CA LEU A 607 8.81 -40.09 6.11
C LEU A 607 10.26 -40.44 6.47
N ALA A 608 10.50 -41.60 7.11
CA ALA A 608 11.87 -42.06 7.39
C ALA A 608 12.63 -42.39 6.08
N HIS A 609 11.94 -42.85 5.05
CA HIS A 609 12.53 -43.11 3.74
C HIS A 609 13.09 -41.85 3.04
N LEU A 610 12.65 -40.62 3.38
CA LEU A 610 13.20 -39.39 2.78
C LEU A 610 14.72 -39.28 3.00
N ALA A 611 15.19 -39.61 4.21
CA ALA A 611 16.61 -39.52 4.52
C ALA A 611 17.42 -40.68 3.90
N ASP A 612 16.82 -41.87 3.80
CA ASP A 612 17.45 -43.03 3.20
C ASP A 612 17.50 -42.96 1.67
N GLU A 613 16.51 -42.34 1.02
CA GLU A 613 16.51 -42.06 -0.43
C GLU A 613 17.60 -41.04 -0.80
N ILE A 614 17.76 -39.98 -0.01
CA ILE A 614 18.90 -39.04 -0.16
C ILE A 614 20.23 -39.77 0.01
N LEU A 615 20.32 -40.72 0.95
CA LEU A 615 21.54 -41.51 1.14
C LEU A 615 21.78 -42.50 0.00
N ALA A 616 20.74 -43.15 -0.51
CA ALA A 616 20.82 -44.02 -1.67
C ALA A 616 21.32 -43.26 -2.91
N HIS A 617 20.78 -42.05 -3.14
CA HIS A 617 21.25 -41.18 -4.21
C HIS A 617 22.71 -40.73 -4.01
N LEU A 618 23.08 -40.23 -2.83
CA LEU A 618 24.47 -39.84 -2.54
C LEU A 618 25.45 -41.01 -2.69
N VAL A 619 25.03 -42.24 -2.34
CA VAL A 619 25.81 -43.46 -2.59
C VAL A 619 25.89 -43.76 -4.08
N ALA A 620 24.80 -43.70 -4.84
CA ALA A 620 24.80 -43.91 -6.29
C ALA A 620 25.71 -42.91 -7.03
N THR A 621 25.58 -41.61 -6.75
CA THR A 621 26.46 -40.57 -7.32
C THR A 621 27.93 -40.79 -6.93
N SER A 622 28.21 -41.37 -5.76
CA SER A 622 29.58 -41.75 -5.37
C SER A 622 30.11 -43.00 -6.09
N GLN A 623 29.21 -43.90 -6.51
CA GLN A 623 29.57 -45.14 -7.21
C GLN A 623 29.96 -44.91 -8.67
N ASP A 624 29.37 -43.92 -9.34
CA ASP A 624 29.73 -43.53 -10.72
C ASP A 624 31.11 -42.83 -10.82
N ARG A 625 31.74 -42.53 -9.68
CA ARG A 625 33.09 -41.97 -9.63
C ARG A 625 34.13 -43.00 -10.08
N PRO A 626 35.18 -42.60 -10.85
CA PRO A 626 36.20 -43.53 -11.33
C PRO A 626 36.88 -44.32 -10.19
N PRO A 627 37.32 -45.59 -10.44
CA PRO A 627 37.78 -46.50 -9.39
C PRO A 627 38.90 -45.96 -8.49
N THR A 628 39.73 -45.06 -9.01
CA THR A 628 40.83 -44.39 -8.28
C THR A 628 40.38 -43.47 -7.16
N GLU A 629 39.12 -43.05 -7.14
CA GLU A 629 38.55 -42.14 -6.13
C GLU A 629 37.39 -42.77 -5.34
N ARG A 630 37.13 -44.07 -5.55
CA ARG A 630 36.04 -44.80 -4.88
C ARG A 630 36.47 -45.10 -3.44
N ALA A 631 35.91 -44.36 -2.48
CA ALA A 631 36.07 -44.69 -1.06
C ALA A 631 35.49 -46.09 -0.79
N ALA A 632 36.19 -46.89 0.01
CA ALA A 632 35.90 -48.32 0.13
C ALA A 632 34.55 -48.65 0.80
N ASP A 633 34.00 -47.73 1.60
CA ASP A 633 32.69 -47.83 2.23
C ASP A 633 32.05 -46.43 2.37
N PRO A 634 30.72 -46.30 2.37
CA PRO A 634 30.04 -45.04 2.66
C PRO A 634 30.26 -44.63 4.12
N ASP A 635 30.76 -43.41 4.34
CA ASP A 635 31.07 -42.89 5.68
C ASP A 635 29.82 -42.95 6.59
N PRO A 636 29.82 -43.76 7.68
CA PRO A 636 28.67 -43.86 8.59
C PRO A 636 28.40 -42.52 9.31
N GLN A 637 29.39 -41.63 9.41
CA GLN A 637 29.19 -40.28 9.93
C GLN A 637 28.45 -39.39 8.92
N LEU A 638 28.59 -39.59 7.61
CA LEU A 638 27.79 -38.91 6.60
C LEU A 638 26.32 -39.34 6.72
N ALA A 639 26.06 -40.65 6.80
CA ALA A 639 24.70 -41.18 7.01
C ALA A 639 24.02 -40.59 8.26
N LYS A 640 24.74 -40.56 9.39
CA LYS A 640 24.24 -39.94 10.62
C LYS A 640 24.02 -38.43 10.50
N ARG A 641 24.88 -37.71 9.78
CA ARG A 641 24.76 -36.25 9.54
C ARG A 641 23.57 -35.91 8.64
N VAL A 642 23.32 -36.69 7.59
CA VAL A 642 22.17 -36.49 6.69
C VAL A 642 20.87 -36.71 7.45
N ARG A 643 20.68 -37.86 8.11
CA ARG A 643 19.46 -38.14 8.90
C ARG A 643 19.18 -37.05 9.94
N ALA A 644 20.17 -36.69 10.75
CA ALA A 644 20.03 -35.61 11.74
C ALA A 644 19.76 -34.21 11.13
N SER A 645 20.08 -33.99 9.86
CA SER A 645 19.78 -32.75 9.15
C SER A 645 18.37 -32.76 8.56
N VAL A 646 17.89 -33.92 8.07
CA VAL A 646 16.50 -34.14 7.65
C VAL A 646 15.55 -33.99 8.85
N ASP A 647 15.84 -34.67 9.96
CA ASP A 647 15.09 -34.59 11.24
C ASP A 647 14.98 -33.16 11.80
N ARG A 648 15.93 -32.28 11.42
CA ARG A 648 15.94 -30.88 11.81
C ARG A 648 15.10 -30.02 10.87
N ILE A 649 15.16 -30.27 9.56
CA ILE A 649 14.37 -29.56 8.53
C ILE A 649 12.87 -29.85 8.65
N LEU A 650 12.49 -31.07 9.05
CA LEU A 650 11.09 -31.45 9.28
C LEU A 650 10.44 -30.74 10.48
N ARG A 651 11.17 -29.85 11.18
CA ARG A 651 10.67 -29.05 12.30
C ARG A 651 10.42 -27.62 11.84
N TYR A 652 9.19 -27.14 12.04
CA TYR A 652 8.78 -25.76 11.73
C TYR A 652 9.66 -24.70 12.42
N GLU A 653 10.35 -25.05 13.51
CA GLU A 653 11.25 -24.16 14.23
C GLU A 653 12.53 -23.80 13.48
N ASP A 654 12.97 -24.62 12.52
CA ASP A 654 14.26 -24.50 11.85
C ASP A 654 14.40 -23.16 11.09
N PRO A 655 15.56 -22.47 11.19
CA PRO A 655 15.75 -21.16 10.57
C PRO A 655 15.81 -21.23 9.03
N VAL A 656 16.21 -22.35 8.45
CA VAL A 656 16.22 -22.59 6.99
C VAL A 656 14.79 -22.80 6.51
N TRP A 657 14.00 -23.63 7.21
CA TRP A 657 12.56 -23.78 6.97
C TRP A 657 11.85 -22.43 6.93
N LYS A 658 11.96 -21.67 8.02
CA LYS A 658 11.34 -20.33 8.16
C LYS A 658 11.79 -19.35 7.08
N LEU A 659 13.03 -19.46 6.60
CA LEU A 659 13.56 -18.61 5.53
C LEU A 659 12.97 -18.95 4.16
N PHE A 660 12.85 -20.23 3.82
CA PHE A 660 12.24 -20.65 2.55
C PHE A 660 10.73 -20.44 2.54
N SER A 661 10.04 -20.80 3.62
CA SER A 661 8.61 -20.55 3.82
C SER A 661 8.26 -19.07 3.61
N LYS A 662 8.92 -18.14 4.31
CA LYS A 662 8.67 -16.69 4.16
C LYS A 662 9.01 -16.13 2.78
N ARG A 663 10.00 -16.70 2.08
CA ARG A 663 10.33 -16.28 0.71
C ARG A 663 9.25 -16.72 -0.28
N LEU A 664 8.76 -17.94 -0.14
CA LEU A 664 7.69 -18.47 -0.97
C LEU A 664 6.38 -17.71 -0.68
N GLU A 665 6.01 -17.54 0.60
CA GLU A 665 4.88 -16.72 1.05
C GLU A 665 4.90 -15.31 0.43
N GLY A 666 6.02 -14.58 0.57
CA GLY A 666 6.16 -13.23 0.04
C GLY A 666 6.08 -13.15 -1.49
N ALA A 667 6.57 -14.18 -2.20
CA ALA A 667 6.48 -14.25 -3.65
C ALA A 667 5.05 -14.55 -4.12
N VAL A 668 4.35 -15.48 -3.46
CA VAL A 668 2.94 -15.81 -3.76
C VAL A 668 2.02 -14.63 -3.44
N LYS A 669 2.22 -13.94 -2.29
CA LYS A 669 1.51 -12.69 -1.95
C LYS A 669 1.69 -11.64 -3.05
N THR A 670 2.92 -11.43 -3.52
CA THR A 670 3.21 -10.45 -4.59
C THR A 670 2.53 -10.85 -5.90
N ALA A 671 2.64 -12.12 -6.31
CA ALA A 671 2.04 -12.62 -7.55
C ALA A 671 0.52 -12.49 -7.58
N LEU A 672 -0.18 -12.82 -6.48
CA LEU A 672 -1.63 -12.67 -6.40
C LEU A 672 -2.09 -11.21 -6.35
N VAL A 673 -1.36 -10.33 -5.64
CA VAL A 673 -1.67 -8.89 -5.59
C VAL A 673 -1.43 -8.21 -6.95
N ASP A 674 -0.40 -8.63 -7.70
CA ASP A 674 -0.17 -8.14 -9.05
C ASP A 674 -1.21 -8.70 -10.04
N LEU A 675 -1.69 -9.94 -9.86
CA LEU A 675 -2.82 -10.51 -10.60
C LEU A 675 -4.13 -9.72 -10.34
N THR A 676 -4.49 -9.44 -9.09
CA THR A 676 -5.72 -8.68 -8.79
C THR A 676 -5.69 -7.29 -9.41
N ARG A 677 -4.51 -6.67 -9.50
CA ARG A 677 -4.31 -5.40 -10.20
C ARG A 677 -4.40 -5.53 -11.72
N SER A 678 -3.82 -6.56 -12.33
CA SER A 678 -3.86 -6.74 -13.78
C SER A 678 -5.28 -6.97 -14.29
N VAL A 679 -6.07 -7.78 -13.57
CA VAL A 679 -7.49 -8.07 -13.87
C VAL A 679 -8.35 -6.81 -13.85
N ALA A 680 -8.11 -5.94 -12.87
CA ALA A 680 -8.85 -4.70 -12.75
C ALA A 680 -8.52 -3.68 -13.85
N VAL A 681 -7.36 -3.79 -14.49
CA VAL A 681 -7.02 -2.98 -15.67
C VAL A 681 -7.69 -3.53 -16.93
N THR A 682 -7.59 -4.84 -17.19
CA THR A 682 -8.08 -5.46 -18.44
C THR A 682 -9.60 -5.35 -18.61
N SER A 683 -10.39 -5.44 -17.53
CA SER A 683 -11.85 -5.25 -17.58
C SER A 683 -12.30 -3.87 -18.05
N THR A 684 -11.42 -2.86 -18.06
CA THR A 684 -11.84 -1.47 -18.35
C THR A 684 -11.88 -1.09 -19.83
N GLU A 685 -11.02 -1.67 -20.67
CA GLU A 685 -10.89 -1.24 -22.08
C GLU A 685 -11.84 -2.01 -23.02
N ASP A 686 -12.04 -3.31 -22.80
CA ASP A 686 -12.77 -4.18 -23.75
C ASP A 686 -14.30 -4.14 -23.62
N GLN A 687 -14.86 -3.77 -22.46
CA GLN A 687 -16.32 -3.70 -22.29
C GLN A 687 -16.96 -2.38 -22.75
N VAL A 688 -16.23 -1.27 -22.70
CA VAL A 688 -16.81 0.08 -22.93
C VAL A 688 -16.83 0.47 -24.41
N GLN A 689 -16.10 -0.23 -25.28
CA GLN A 689 -16.47 -0.27 -26.69
C GLN A 689 -17.63 -1.26 -26.85
N PRO A 690 -18.88 -0.81 -27.10
CA PRO A 690 -19.90 -1.75 -27.54
C PRO A 690 -19.39 -2.40 -28.81
N GLN A 691 -19.15 -3.71 -28.78
CA GLN A 691 -18.73 -4.45 -29.97
C GLN A 691 -19.86 -4.36 -31.00
N VAL A 692 -19.80 -3.33 -31.85
CA VAL A 692 -20.66 -3.17 -33.01
C VAL A 692 -20.46 -4.45 -33.81
N PRO A 693 -21.48 -5.32 -33.95
CA PRO A 693 -21.28 -6.62 -34.56
C PRO A 693 -20.69 -6.42 -35.95
N ALA A 694 -19.49 -6.98 -36.20
CA ALA A 694 -18.71 -6.71 -37.41
C ALA A 694 -19.50 -6.96 -38.70
N HIS A 695 -20.57 -7.75 -38.61
CA HIS A 695 -21.65 -7.82 -39.60
C HIS A 695 -22.99 -7.40 -38.99
N LEU A 696 -23.37 -6.13 -39.22
CA LEU A 696 -24.76 -5.69 -39.15
C LEU A 696 -25.57 -6.44 -40.23
N ARG A 697 -26.11 -7.61 -39.90
CA ARG A 697 -27.02 -8.36 -40.77
C ARG A 697 -28.32 -7.58 -40.95
N THR A 698 -28.37 -6.75 -41.98
CA THR A 698 -29.58 -6.03 -42.41
C THR A 698 -30.66 -7.04 -42.81
N GLY A 699 -31.70 -7.14 -41.98
CA GLY A 699 -32.75 -8.15 -42.14
C GLY A 699 -33.63 -7.93 -43.37
N ARG A 700 -33.36 -8.68 -44.44
CA ARG A 700 -34.37 -9.04 -45.47
C ARG A 700 -34.50 -10.56 -45.56
N SER A 701 -34.94 -11.19 -44.48
CA SER A 701 -35.41 -12.58 -44.47
C SER A 701 -36.88 -12.63 -44.09
N THR A 702 -37.74 -12.48 -45.10
CA THR A 702 -39.19 -12.64 -44.99
C THR A 702 -39.54 -14.10 -44.72
N GLY A 703 -40.39 -14.35 -43.72
CA GLY A 703 -41.09 -15.63 -43.56
C GLY A 703 -40.32 -16.73 -42.86
N HIS A 704 -40.44 -16.81 -41.54
CA HIS A 704 -41.20 -17.87 -40.86
C HIS A 704 -41.27 -17.60 -39.36
N ARG A 705 -42.49 -17.52 -38.80
CA ARG A 705 -42.70 -17.49 -37.35
C ARG A 705 -42.25 -18.83 -36.75
N ARG A 706 -41.03 -18.89 -36.21
CA ARG A 706 -40.69 -19.86 -35.16
C ARG A 706 -40.83 -19.16 -33.81
N PHE A 707 -41.41 -19.85 -32.84
CA PHE A 707 -41.53 -19.34 -31.48
C PHE A 707 -40.14 -18.98 -30.93
N PRO A 708 -40.03 -17.95 -30.06
CA PRO A 708 -38.78 -17.70 -29.35
C PRO A 708 -38.46 -18.94 -28.51
N LEU A 709 -37.44 -19.70 -28.92
CA LEU A 709 -36.85 -20.67 -27.99
C LEU A 709 -36.24 -19.88 -26.83
N PRO A 710 -36.37 -20.36 -25.58
CA PRO A 710 -35.68 -19.74 -24.46
C PRO A 710 -34.19 -19.62 -24.77
N PRO A 711 -33.53 -18.52 -24.34
CA PRO A 711 -32.10 -18.35 -24.59
C PRO A 711 -31.35 -19.59 -24.07
N PRO A 712 -30.40 -20.15 -24.84
CA PRO A 712 -29.64 -21.30 -24.37
C PRO A 712 -28.92 -20.92 -23.07
N PRO A 713 -28.87 -21.81 -22.07
CA PRO A 713 -28.24 -21.51 -20.79
C PRO A 713 -26.80 -21.04 -21.02
N PRO A 714 -26.31 -20.06 -20.23
CA PRO A 714 -25.00 -19.48 -20.43
C PRO A 714 -23.93 -20.57 -20.44
N ARG A 715 -23.18 -20.66 -21.54
CA ARG A 715 -22.21 -21.72 -21.75
C ARG A 715 -21.09 -21.62 -20.72
N THR A 716 -20.96 -22.64 -19.88
CA THR A 716 -19.89 -22.80 -18.87
C THR A 716 -18.48 -22.60 -19.42
N GLY A 717 -18.26 -22.84 -20.73
CA GLY A 717 -16.99 -22.59 -21.41
C GLY A 717 -16.51 -21.13 -21.45
N ALA A 718 -17.35 -20.13 -21.15
CA ALA A 718 -16.90 -18.74 -21.04
C ALA A 718 -16.02 -18.51 -19.80
N LYS A 719 -16.44 -19.01 -18.64
CA LYS A 719 -15.69 -18.90 -17.37
C LYS A 719 -14.35 -19.63 -17.43
N ARG A 720 -14.32 -20.80 -18.08
CA ARG A 720 -13.08 -21.57 -18.28
C ARG A 720 -12.05 -20.87 -19.19
N ARG A 721 -12.47 -19.88 -20.00
CA ARG A 721 -11.53 -19.00 -20.72
C ARG A 721 -10.98 -17.92 -19.81
N ALA A 722 -11.85 -17.22 -19.06
CA ALA A 722 -11.40 -16.24 -18.07
C ALA A 722 -10.39 -16.85 -17.07
N ALA A 723 -10.59 -18.09 -16.63
CA ALA A 723 -9.61 -18.84 -15.85
C ALA A 723 -8.25 -19.01 -16.55
N ALA A 724 -8.24 -19.36 -17.83
CA ALA A 724 -7.01 -19.48 -18.62
C ALA A 724 -6.35 -18.11 -18.88
N ASP A 725 -7.14 -17.06 -19.05
CA ASP A 725 -6.65 -15.68 -19.24
C ASP A 725 -6.02 -15.14 -17.93
N LEU A 726 -6.60 -15.47 -16.77
CA LEU A 726 -6.03 -15.21 -15.43
C LEU A 726 -4.69 -15.93 -15.23
N VAL A 727 -4.64 -17.22 -15.56
CA VAL A 727 -3.41 -18.04 -15.49
C VAL A 727 -2.34 -17.51 -16.46
N ALA A 728 -2.73 -17.05 -17.66
CA ALA A 728 -1.82 -16.45 -18.63
C ALA A 728 -1.32 -15.04 -18.22
N ALA A 729 -2.07 -14.32 -17.37
CA ALA A 729 -1.65 -13.03 -16.83
C ALA A 729 -0.57 -13.15 -15.74
N LEU A 730 -0.48 -14.30 -15.06
CA LEU A 730 0.57 -14.57 -14.08
C LEU A 730 1.96 -14.62 -14.73
N GLN A 731 2.86 -13.79 -14.23
CA GLN A 731 4.29 -13.92 -14.54
C GLN A 731 4.88 -15.13 -13.80
N PRO A 732 5.79 -15.91 -14.41
CA PRO A 732 6.47 -17.02 -13.75
C PRO A 732 7.15 -16.58 -12.44
N ILE A 733 6.77 -17.22 -11.33
CA ILE A 733 7.13 -16.79 -9.98
C ILE A 733 8.58 -17.20 -9.67
N LYS A 734 9.48 -16.21 -9.63
CA LYS A 734 10.91 -16.41 -9.34
C LYS A 734 11.19 -16.23 -7.85
N VAL A 735 11.43 -17.33 -7.14
CA VAL A 735 11.66 -17.33 -5.69
C VAL A 735 13.09 -17.72 -5.38
N LYS A 736 13.85 -16.83 -4.74
CA LYS A 736 15.27 -17.03 -4.46
C LYS A 736 15.55 -18.32 -3.69
N GLY A 737 16.10 -19.31 -4.38
CA GLY A 737 16.44 -20.63 -3.86
C GLY A 737 15.44 -21.75 -4.19
N PHE A 738 14.35 -21.44 -4.89
CA PHE A 738 13.56 -22.39 -5.68
C PHE A 738 13.98 -22.35 -7.16
N ASP A 739 14.80 -21.38 -7.58
CA ASP A 739 15.27 -21.24 -8.97
C ASP A 739 16.17 -22.41 -9.46
N LYS A 740 16.67 -23.24 -8.54
CA LYS A 740 17.61 -24.35 -8.82
C LYS A 740 17.37 -25.54 -7.88
N PRO A 741 17.16 -26.76 -8.40
CA PRO A 741 17.00 -27.10 -9.83
C PRO A 741 15.68 -26.54 -10.41
N ALA A 742 15.56 -26.52 -11.74
CA ALA A 742 14.42 -25.94 -12.45
C ALA A 742 13.07 -26.55 -12.01
N PHE A 743 13.06 -27.86 -11.72
CA PHE A 743 11.93 -28.60 -11.16
C PHE A 743 11.22 -27.89 -9.99
N LEU A 744 11.95 -27.24 -9.08
CA LEU A 744 11.35 -26.49 -7.97
C LEU A 744 10.61 -25.24 -8.43
N ALA A 745 11.15 -24.51 -9.40
CA ALA A 745 10.50 -23.33 -9.99
C ALA A 745 9.25 -23.73 -10.79
N ASP A 746 9.36 -24.83 -11.55
CA ASP A 746 8.25 -25.38 -12.34
C ASP A 746 7.10 -25.83 -11.41
N LYS A 747 7.40 -26.54 -10.31
CA LYS A 747 6.38 -26.94 -9.32
C LYS A 747 5.80 -25.77 -8.50
N VAL A 748 6.58 -24.74 -8.20
CA VAL A 748 6.02 -23.48 -7.63
C VAL A 748 5.05 -22.86 -8.63
N SER A 749 5.39 -22.84 -9.92
CA SER A 749 4.51 -22.30 -10.96
C SER A 749 3.22 -23.12 -11.12
N GLU A 750 3.31 -24.45 -11.12
CA GLU A 750 2.18 -25.38 -11.20
C GLU A 750 1.20 -25.19 -10.02
N LEU A 751 1.68 -25.26 -8.77
CA LEU A 751 0.80 -25.12 -7.60
C LEU A 751 0.16 -23.73 -7.50
N VAL A 752 0.87 -22.65 -7.86
CA VAL A 752 0.33 -21.30 -7.71
C VAL A 752 -0.57 -20.92 -8.89
N SER A 753 -0.18 -21.27 -10.12
CA SER A 753 -0.94 -20.86 -11.32
C SER A 753 -2.12 -21.79 -11.54
N ASP A 754 -1.89 -23.11 -11.56
CA ASP A 754 -2.94 -24.06 -11.93
C ASP A 754 -3.88 -24.36 -10.76
N ARG A 755 -3.34 -24.55 -9.54
CA ARG A 755 -4.17 -24.91 -8.37
C ARG A 755 -4.67 -23.69 -7.59
N LEU A 756 -3.78 -22.83 -7.10
CA LEU A 756 -4.19 -21.67 -6.29
C LEU A 756 -4.99 -20.65 -7.11
N VAL A 757 -4.59 -20.36 -8.35
CA VAL A 757 -5.36 -19.45 -9.21
C VAL A 757 -6.40 -20.19 -10.03
N GLY A 758 -6.01 -21.24 -10.78
CA GLY A 758 -6.91 -21.96 -11.68
C GLY A 758 -8.05 -22.73 -11.00
N GLU A 759 -7.85 -23.30 -9.81
CA GLU A 759 -8.91 -23.98 -9.04
C GLU A 759 -9.50 -23.07 -7.95
N VAL A 760 -8.69 -22.60 -6.98
CA VAL A 760 -9.19 -21.90 -5.79
C VAL A 760 -9.71 -20.49 -6.13
N TRP A 761 -8.88 -19.63 -6.71
CA TRP A 761 -9.26 -18.23 -6.97
C TRP A 761 -10.45 -18.13 -7.93
N VAL A 762 -10.40 -18.88 -9.04
CA VAL A 762 -11.48 -18.94 -10.03
C VAL A 762 -12.79 -19.43 -9.39
N HIS A 763 -12.75 -20.42 -8.48
CA HIS A 763 -13.96 -20.86 -7.79
C HIS A 763 -14.53 -19.78 -6.85
N VAL A 764 -13.68 -19.05 -6.13
CA VAL A 764 -14.12 -17.92 -5.29
C VAL A 764 -14.78 -16.84 -6.15
N GLU A 765 -14.14 -16.45 -7.26
CA GLU A 765 -14.69 -15.44 -8.18
C GLU A 765 -15.98 -15.93 -8.87
N GLU A 766 -16.10 -17.23 -9.18
CA GLU A 766 -17.31 -17.82 -9.77
C GLU A 766 -18.50 -17.91 -8.79
N VAL A 767 -18.26 -18.35 -7.56
CA VAL A 767 -19.34 -18.65 -6.58
C VAL A 767 -19.67 -17.44 -5.71
N TRP A 768 -18.64 -16.69 -5.30
CA TRP A 768 -18.76 -15.59 -4.34
C TRP A 768 -18.54 -14.22 -4.97
N GLY A 769 -18.02 -14.14 -6.21
CA GLY A 769 -17.73 -12.85 -6.84
C GLY A 769 -18.93 -11.91 -6.96
N THR A 770 -20.16 -12.43 -7.11
CA THR A 770 -21.37 -11.59 -7.07
C THR A 770 -21.69 -11.08 -5.66
N ILE A 771 -21.51 -11.91 -4.63
CA ILE A 771 -21.77 -11.58 -3.23
C ILE A 771 -20.71 -10.59 -2.69
N LEU A 772 -19.47 -10.71 -3.18
CA LEU A 772 -18.34 -9.86 -2.81
C LEU A 772 -18.24 -8.56 -3.64
N GLY A 773 -19.16 -8.31 -4.58
CA GLY A 773 -19.12 -7.14 -5.48
C GLY A 773 -17.98 -7.16 -6.49
N TRP A 774 -17.42 -8.34 -6.79
CA TRP A 774 -16.30 -8.53 -7.71
C TRP A 774 -16.72 -8.71 -9.17
N ALA A 775 -17.96 -9.12 -9.43
CA ALA A 775 -18.41 -9.68 -10.71
C ALA A 775 -19.44 -8.80 -11.48
N GLU A 776 -19.51 -7.51 -11.20
CA GLU A 776 -20.36 -6.52 -11.88
C GLU A 776 -19.61 -5.68 -12.93
#